data_AF-A0A7N6AUY2-F1
#
_entry.id   AF-A0A7N6AUY2-F1
#
_cell.length_a   1.000
_cell.length_b   1.000
_cell.length_c   1.000
_cell.angle_alpha   90.00
_cell.angle_beta   90.00
_cell.angle_gamma   90.00
#
_symmetry.space_group_name_H-M   'P 1'
#
loop_
_entity.id
_entity.type
_entity.pdbx_description
1 polymer ?
#
loop_
_entity_poly.entity_id
_entity_poly.type
_entity_poly.pdbx_seq_one_letter_code
_entity_poly.pdbx_strand_id
1 'polypeptide(L)'
;MEPKRRGEAEGGQKDREKQEKELAAATTSSETQKHPKSVEDNTQTEAAHQAVVGPDVVLLTNQLQEAQEETDRQASVAQDLRSKLAEQSRKTWEAEQRLVVIEAELQRLKKAADSLGEARRQIEVLQSEGLVMEEELCRLRSQAELHRMQTTVIATLEGERAALERDRDTLRSTADALRNAQRKSDQLELTTQSLRAELERQGRSLETSRRREEELEAELREATREAESLARARDQAQLEASRLEHEKEECQSELDAQRKEGRQREREVARLRQQLESTNLALEHSNQRARALDAEHRYTHTLLCIHLTLIMSRKQIVQHLNTLHPSLSYQDLSSEQARSQELSAEVQHLNQKLLKAEAALKTTTNSLHQSQERIESLSQSLAKSESLLQLEKRRESTEMDAASNSNSDSTNKTHICESLTQVTSDLDQSSEAGKGHNLSVAHDYATGETERQLSERLIELEKEVLAGQEALLSRLSQSQEACEHLKEQLEALRRHSLSLQDSCTRLQTLNTQLQVEQVSMSSQHAALLTRCSESEVRCAALEAESKVWAREREESVARMEALRRDHERMTALQQRQEVELEEMLDKHSQLRSNNRSLEAQHRELETRYKELLDGKTQLEEREREMKAEREAMEAEAQRRQETERELERLKEDNERLQTQQKEWLVSQAELLAQGSMLRGELSASQLERTRLEGELSALRETNQSLDLSNARLTSQYQLLTQLKGNMEEENRHLAEQNQSLLKENRALLEQSLERRDQHYSQQREYQEKLSELRREKQKLVEKIMDQYRVLEPSMQPPATKAKKSNWIADRMKKLIKPRGGGREGRALFTAAGSVENLADSTELTADTHTPHPDPLSAPVSPSLLRKDPSQTEPDISAPGTPAMRSGSGGRRKLGSRHGWGIGLTRGGSGVSQSFSPGDHKPPPRLRLQSSQTSSTVLWEGERGEKDAPQATDSTLTNKENIEKDEGKHEEEKVE
;
A
#
# COMPACT_ATOMS: atom_id res chain seq x y z
N MET A 1 -5.28 -24.90 43.15
CA MET A 1 -6.68 -25.33 42.97
C MET A 1 -6.72 -26.86 42.98
N GLU A 2 -7.02 -27.46 44.12
CA GLU A 2 -7.66 -28.80 44.19
C GLU A 2 -9.18 -28.56 44.19
N PRO A 3 -10.06 -29.44 43.64
CA PRO A 3 -10.38 -30.69 44.36
C PRO A 3 -10.99 -31.91 43.58
N LYS A 4 -11.01 -33.05 44.29
CA LYS A 4 -12.07 -34.10 44.37
C LYS A 4 -12.45 -34.98 43.15
N ARG A 5 -12.14 -36.28 43.33
CA ARG A 5 -13.05 -37.44 43.45
C ARG A 5 -14.44 -37.41 42.76
N ARG A 6 -14.69 -38.44 41.93
CA ARG A 6 -15.82 -39.44 41.94
C ARG A 6 -15.66 -40.29 40.66
N GLY A 7 -16.26 -41.47 40.50
CA GLY A 7 -17.18 -42.25 41.33
C GLY A 7 -17.76 -43.39 40.48
N GLU A 8 -18.23 -44.46 41.14
CA GLU A 8 -18.76 -45.71 40.60
C GLU A 8 -19.88 -45.59 39.53
N ALA A 9 -20.10 -46.68 38.76
CA ALA A 9 -21.38 -47.43 38.68
C ALA A 9 -21.88 -47.86 37.27
N GLU A 10 -22.55 -49.03 37.28
CA GLU A 10 -23.72 -49.48 36.47
C GLU A 10 -23.62 -49.92 34.98
N GLY A 11 -24.38 -50.98 34.68
CA GLY A 11 -24.77 -51.46 33.33
C GLY A 11 -24.05 -52.72 32.83
N GLY A 12 -24.67 -53.89 32.61
CA GLY A 12 -26.04 -54.33 32.90
C GLY A 12 -26.75 -55.05 31.72
N GLN A 13 -27.00 -56.36 31.88
CA GLN A 13 -28.06 -57.19 31.28
C GLN A 13 -27.96 -57.83 29.86
N LYS A 14 -28.19 -59.17 29.87
CA LYS A 14 -28.91 -60.04 28.88
C LYS A 14 -28.26 -60.24 27.50
N ASP A 15 -28.20 -61.41 26.86
CA ASP A 15 -28.85 -62.75 26.99
C ASP A 15 -27.89 -63.78 26.26
N ARG A 16 -27.95 -65.13 26.28
CA ARG A 16 -28.95 -66.09 26.80
C ARG A 16 -28.37 -67.52 27.07
N GLU A 17 -29.27 -68.47 27.32
CA GLU A 17 -29.23 -69.91 27.60
C GLU A 17 -28.61 -70.83 26.49
N LYS A 18 -27.91 -71.91 26.87
CA LYS A 18 -28.46 -73.30 26.96
C LYS A 18 -27.43 -74.39 27.36
N GLN A 19 -27.91 -75.31 28.21
CA GLN A 19 -27.41 -76.68 28.53
C GLN A 19 -26.00 -76.80 29.15
N GLU A 20 -25.85 -77.04 30.46
CA GLU A 20 -26.05 -78.31 31.21
C GLU A 20 -24.94 -79.34 30.92
N LYS A 21 -24.06 -79.67 31.89
CA LYS A 21 -24.23 -80.65 32.99
C LYS A 21 -24.40 -82.10 32.47
N GLU A 22 -23.77 -83.14 33.03
CA GLU A 22 -23.10 -83.27 34.32
C GLU A 22 -22.06 -84.42 34.33
N LEU A 23 -20.96 -84.18 35.05
CA LEU A 23 -20.24 -85.03 36.02
C LEU A 23 -19.86 -86.51 35.79
N ALA A 24 -18.83 -86.89 36.54
CA ALA A 24 -18.22 -88.20 36.57
C ALA A 24 -18.53 -88.97 37.88
N ALA A 25 -18.14 -90.25 37.84
CA ALA A 25 -17.65 -91.07 38.95
C ALA A 25 -18.60 -91.96 39.79
N ALA A 26 -18.00 -93.10 40.19
CA ALA A 26 -18.23 -93.91 41.39
C ALA A 26 -19.40 -94.93 41.45
N THR A 27 -19.06 -96.17 41.07
CA THR A 27 -19.05 -97.41 41.89
C THR A 27 -20.13 -97.69 42.99
N THR A 28 -20.53 -98.97 43.03
CA THR A 28 -20.97 -99.83 44.18
C THR A 28 -22.45 -100.24 44.37
N SER A 29 -22.59 -101.54 44.71
CA SER A 29 -23.60 -102.22 45.57
C SER A 29 -25.09 -102.38 45.15
N SER A 30 -25.37 -103.61 44.68
CA SER A 30 -26.31 -104.62 45.26
C SER A 30 -27.83 -104.39 45.46
N GLU A 31 -28.58 -105.46 45.10
CA GLU A 31 -29.55 -106.21 45.92
C GLU A 31 -31.05 -106.35 45.49
N THR A 32 -31.45 -107.63 45.42
CA THR A 32 -32.76 -108.27 45.72
C THR A 32 -34.04 -108.13 44.86
N GLN A 33 -34.52 -109.33 44.46
CA GLN A 33 -35.90 -109.86 44.49
C GLN A 33 -36.97 -109.35 43.48
N LYS A 34 -37.43 -110.26 42.59
CA LYS A 34 -38.63 -111.10 42.82
C LYS A 34 -38.86 -112.15 41.71
N HIS A 35 -39.09 -113.39 42.13
CA HIS A 35 -39.81 -114.46 41.39
C HIS A 35 -41.29 -114.45 41.89
N PRO A 36 -42.29 -115.22 41.37
CA PRO A 36 -42.17 -116.69 41.20
C PRO A 36 -43.17 -117.44 40.24
N LYS A 37 -43.12 -118.79 40.30
CA LYS A 37 -44.19 -119.80 40.07
C LYS A 37 -44.65 -120.14 38.62
N SER A 38 -45.12 -121.36 38.29
CA SER A 38 -44.85 -122.79 38.69
C SER A 38 -45.97 -123.71 38.15
N VAL A 39 -45.77 -125.06 38.18
CA VAL A 39 -46.81 -126.14 38.14
C VAL A 39 -47.49 -126.38 36.76
N GLU A 40 -47.87 -127.60 36.34
CA GLU A 40 -47.35 -128.99 36.49
C GLU A 40 -48.28 -129.95 35.70
N ASP A 41 -47.92 -131.24 35.67
CA ASP A 41 -48.72 -132.43 35.33
C ASP A 41 -49.29 -132.63 33.91
N ASN A 42 -49.07 -133.76 33.22
CA ASN A 42 -49.20 -135.21 33.56
C ASN A 42 -50.64 -135.69 33.77
N THR A 43 -51.03 -136.72 33.01
CA THR A 43 -51.37 -138.09 33.48
C THR A 43 -51.80 -138.88 32.22
N GLN A 44 -51.17 -140.00 31.84
CA GLN A 44 -51.03 -141.33 32.49
C GLN A 44 -52.30 -142.20 32.34
N THR A 45 -52.14 -143.47 32.79
CA THR A 45 -53.15 -144.50 33.09
C THR A 45 -53.80 -145.22 31.88
N GLU A 46 -54.07 -146.54 31.91
CA GLU A 46 -53.81 -147.59 32.94
C GLU A 46 -53.95 -149.03 32.39
N ALA A 47 -53.38 -150.01 33.13
CA ALA A 47 -53.89 -151.35 33.49
C ALA A 47 -54.60 -152.31 32.46
N ALA A 48 -54.66 -153.64 32.61
CA ALA A 48 -53.92 -154.69 33.35
C ALA A 48 -54.53 -156.08 32.99
N HIS A 49 -54.06 -157.18 33.61
CA HIS A 49 -54.67 -158.54 33.71
C HIS A 49 -54.61 -159.48 32.47
N GLN A 50 -54.74 -160.83 32.58
CA GLN A 50 -54.13 -161.86 33.46
C GLN A 50 -54.58 -163.29 32.99
N ALA A 51 -53.73 -164.33 33.13
CA ALA A 51 -54.01 -165.79 33.08
C ALA A 51 -54.63 -166.42 31.79
N VAL A 52 -53.93 -167.24 30.95
CA VAL A 52 -53.44 -168.65 31.11
C VAL A 52 -54.58 -169.70 30.94
N VAL A 53 -54.60 -170.68 29.99
CA VAL A 53 -53.55 -171.48 29.29
C VAL A 53 -53.81 -171.66 27.77
N GLY A 54 -52.74 -171.71 26.95
CA GLY A 54 -52.71 -172.28 25.58
C GLY A 54 -51.28 -172.20 24.97
N PRO A 55 -50.71 -173.27 24.38
CA PRO A 55 -49.24 -173.41 24.27
C PRO A 55 -48.53 -172.73 23.07
N ASP A 56 -49.04 -171.63 22.50
CA ASP A 56 -48.47 -170.97 21.30
C ASP A 56 -48.00 -169.50 21.48
N VAL A 57 -48.05 -168.92 22.69
CA VAL A 57 -47.85 -167.45 22.88
C VAL A 57 -46.43 -167.05 23.37
N VAL A 58 -45.61 -167.99 23.86
CA VAL A 58 -44.38 -167.66 24.63
C VAL A 58 -43.16 -167.27 23.77
N LEU A 59 -43.12 -167.60 22.49
CA LEU A 59 -41.90 -167.45 21.67
C LEU A 59 -41.62 -166.00 21.23
N LEU A 60 -42.65 -165.16 21.14
CA LEU A 60 -42.53 -163.77 20.66
C LEU A 60 -42.04 -162.76 21.72
N THR A 61 -42.15 -163.07 23.01
CA THR A 61 -41.77 -162.13 24.08
C THR A 61 -40.26 -162.03 24.31
N ASN A 62 -39.51 -163.13 24.16
CA ASN A 62 -38.09 -163.15 24.52
C ASN A 62 -37.22 -162.37 23.52
N GLN A 63 -37.55 -162.42 22.22
CA GLN A 63 -36.80 -161.70 21.18
C GLN A 63 -36.92 -160.16 21.31
N LEU A 64 -37.98 -159.67 21.95
CA LEU A 64 -38.15 -158.24 22.20
C LEU A 64 -37.23 -157.73 23.32
N GLN A 65 -36.79 -158.61 24.23
CA GLN A 65 -36.10 -158.22 25.46
C GLN A 65 -34.58 -158.11 25.29
N GLU A 66 -33.93 -159.00 24.53
CA GLU A 66 -32.50 -158.90 24.22
C GLU A 66 -32.17 -157.65 23.41
N ALA A 67 -33.01 -157.32 22.42
CA ALA A 67 -32.88 -156.10 21.63
C ALA A 67 -32.95 -154.83 22.49
N GLN A 68 -33.75 -154.84 23.56
CA GLN A 68 -33.87 -153.72 24.49
C GLN A 68 -32.54 -153.49 25.25
N GLU A 69 -31.95 -154.54 25.83
CA GLU A 69 -30.73 -154.37 26.63
C GLU A 69 -29.49 -153.95 25.82
N GLU A 70 -29.38 -154.35 24.54
CA GLU A 70 -28.30 -153.85 23.68
C GLU A 70 -28.46 -152.36 23.37
N THR A 71 -29.69 -151.87 23.19
CA THR A 71 -29.93 -150.43 23.04
C THR A 71 -29.58 -149.64 24.30
N ASP A 72 -29.85 -150.18 25.49
CA ASP A 72 -29.50 -149.53 26.77
C ASP A 72 -27.98 -149.47 27.01
N ARG A 73 -27.23 -150.54 26.67
CA ARG A 73 -25.76 -150.54 26.75
C ARG A 73 -25.16 -149.51 25.79
N GLN A 74 -25.67 -149.41 24.57
CA GLN A 74 -25.24 -148.40 23.60
C GLN A 74 -25.61 -146.97 24.07
N ALA A 75 -26.75 -146.78 24.73
CA ALA A 75 -27.16 -145.50 25.30
C ALA A 75 -26.22 -145.02 26.43
N SER A 76 -25.81 -145.90 27.35
CA SER A 76 -24.93 -145.52 28.46
C SER A 76 -23.52 -145.11 28.02
N VAL A 77 -22.89 -145.85 27.09
CA VAL A 77 -21.58 -145.47 26.52
C VAL A 77 -21.70 -144.16 25.74
N ALA A 78 -22.79 -143.95 25.01
CA ALA A 78 -23.06 -142.67 24.35
C ALA A 78 -23.21 -141.52 25.38
N GLN A 79 -23.79 -141.77 26.55
CA GLN A 79 -23.96 -140.77 27.61
C GLN A 79 -22.63 -140.39 28.29
N ASP A 80 -21.74 -141.36 28.52
CA ASP A 80 -20.42 -141.14 29.11
C ASP A 80 -19.43 -140.43 28.17
N LEU A 81 -19.53 -140.70 26.88
CA LEU A 81 -18.79 -139.94 25.86
C LEU A 81 -19.35 -138.52 25.72
N ARG A 82 -20.68 -138.33 25.83
CA ARG A 82 -21.31 -137.00 25.88
C ARG A 82 -20.88 -136.18 27.10
N SER A 83 -20.72 -136.78 28.28
CA SER A 83 -20.31 -136.06 29.50
C SER A 83 -18.85 -135.61 29.46
N LYS A 84 -17.93 -136.47 29.02
CA LYS A 84 -16.50 -136.10 28.84
C LYS A 84 -16.31 -135.07 27.72
N LEU A 85 -17.06 -135.19 26.64
CA LEU A 85 -17.10 -134.17 25.58
C LEU A 85 -17.64 -132.83 26.13
N ALA A 86 -18.66 -132.86 26.98
CA ALA A 86 -19.19 -131.66 27.65
C ALA A 86 -18.17 -131.00 28.58
N GLU A 87 -17.45 -131.75 29.42
CA GLU A 87 -16.41 -131.19 30.29
C GLU A 87 -15.22 -130.60 29.52
N GLN A 88 -14.76 -131.26 28.47
CA GLN A 88 -13.73 -130.71 27.59
C GLN A 88 -14.21 -129.44 26.90
N SER A 89 -15.44 -129.45 26.37
CA SER A 89 -16.05 -128.24 25.77
C SER A 89 -16.18 -127.09 26.76
N ARG A 90 -16.40 -127.37 28.05
CA ARG A 90 -16.46 -126.36 29.10
C ARG A 90 -15.08 -125.77 29.41
N LYS A 91 -14.03 -126.61 29.50
CA LYS A 91 -12.67 -126.14 29.79
C LYS A 91 -12.06 -125.36 28.62
N THR A 92 -12.33 -125.77 27.37
CA THR A 92 -11.95 -124.98 26.20
C THR A 92 -12.69 -123.64 26.20
N TRP A 93 -14.00 -123.64 26.47
CA TRP A 93 -14.80 -122.42 26.57
C TRP A 93 -14.33 -121.46 27.69
N GLU A 94 -13.97 -121.97 28.88
CA GLU A 94 -13.43 -121.14 29.97
C GLU A 94 -12.02 -120.58 29.64
N ALA A 95 -11.21 -121.29 28.87
CA ALA A 95 -9.92 -120.80 28.38
C ALA A 95 -10.08 -119.76 27.25
N GLU A 96 -10.99 -120.02 26.31
CA GLU A 96 -11.41 -119.08 25.25
C GLU A 96 -11.92 -117.77 25.87
N GLN A 97 -12.75 -117.83 26.91
CA GLN A 97 -13.20 -116.62 27.63
C GLN A 97 -12.05 -115.81 28.24
N ARG A 98 -11.05 -116.47 28.85
CA ARG A 98 -9.89 -115.77 29.43
C ARG A 98 -9.01 -115.16 28.35
N LEU A 99 -8.81 -115.84 27.23
CA LEU A 99 -8.12 -115.29 26.06
C LEU A 99 -8.87 -114.06 25.53
N VAL A 100 -10.19 -114.12 25.37
CA VAL A 100 -11.02 -112.97 24.95
C VAL A 100 -10.89 -111.79 25.92
N VAL A 101 -10.81 -112.01 27.24
CA VAL A 101 -10.58 -110.93 28.22
C VAL A 101 -9.18 -110.31 28.09
N ILE A 102 -8.13 -111.14 27.99
CA ILE A 102 -6.75 -110.66 27.84
C ILE A 102 -6.54 -109.96 26.49
N GLU A 103 -7.15 -110.46 25.42
CA GLU A 103 -7.17 -109.80 24.11
C GLU A 103 -7.89 -108.45 24.19
N ALA A 104 -9.02 -108.35 24.89
CA ALA A 104 -9.71 -107.09 25.13
C ALA A 104 -8.86 -106.11 25.98
N GLU A 105 -8.10 -106.58 26.96
CA GLU A 105 -7.17 -105.74 27.75
C GLU A 105 -5.96 -105.29 26.94
N LEU A 106 -5.34 -106.16 26.14
CA LEU A 106 -4.28 -105.79 25.21
C LEU A 106 -4.78 -104.81 24.15
N GLN A 107 -6.02 -104.96 23.65
CA GLN A 107 -6.64 -103.97 22.76
C GLN A 107 -6.91 -102.64 23.47
N ARG A 108 -7.31 -102.64 24.76
CA ARG A 108 -7.46 -101.40 25.55
C ARG A 108 -6.12 -100.70 25.78
N LEU A 109 -5.07 -101.44 26.15
CA LEU A 109 -3.74 -100.88 26.37
C LEU A 109 -3.08 -100.38 25.08
N LYS A 110 -3.28 -101.06 23.95
CA LYS A 110 -2.90 -100.55 22.62
C LYS A 110 -3.60 -99.22 22.33
N LYS A 111 -4.94 -99.17 22.43
CA LYS A 111 -5.72 -97.93 22.26
C LYS A 111 -5.26 -96.81 23.21
N ALA A 112 -4.90 -97.13 24.45
CA ALA A 112 -4.36 -96.15 25.40
C ALA A 112 -2.97 -95.64 24.97
N ALA A 113 -2.06 -96.53 24.56
CA ALA A 113 -0.74 -96.15 24.04
C ALA A 113 -0.84 -95.33 22.74
N ASP A 114 -1.73 -95.71 21.84
CA ASP A 114 -2.04 -94.98 20.60
C ASP A 114 -2.56 -93.57 20.94
N SER A 115 -3.52 -93.46 21.87
CA SER A 115 -4.05 -92.15 22.33
C SER A 115 -3.01 -91.27 23.03
N LEU A 116 -2.04 -91.85 23.75
CA LEU A 116 -0.92 -91.10 24.32
C LEU A 116 0.11 -90.69 23.25
N GLY A 117 0.28 -91.49 22.20
CA GLY A 117 1.06 -91.12 21.02
C GLY A 117 0.38 -89.99 20.23
N GLU A 118 -0.93 -90.02 20.09
CA GLU A 118 -1.74 -88.94 19.51
C GLU A 118 -1.63 -87.66 20.35
N ALA A 119 -1.78 -87.74 21.68
CA ALA A 119 -1.60 -86.61 22.58
C ALA A 119 -0.19 -86.00 22.53
N ARG A 120 0.86 -86.82 22.39
CA ARG A 120 2.24 -86.33 22.19
C ARG A 120 2.40 -85.58 20.87
N ARG A 121 1.88 -86.14 19.76
CA ARG A 121 1.89 -85.44 18.46
C ARG A 121 1.08 -84.14 18.51
N GLN A 122 -0.04 -84.12 19.23
CA GLN A 122 -0.82 -82.90 19.44
C GLN A 122 -0.03 -81.85 20.24
N ILE A 123 0.72 -82.24 21.27
CA ILE A 123 1.61 -81.33 22.01
C ILE A 123 2.76 -80.83 21.12
N GLU A 124 3.38 -81.69 20.31
CA GLU A 124 4.44 -81.30 19.36
C GLU A 124 3.93 -80.32 18.30
N VAL A 125 2.71 -80.56 17.77
CA VAL A 125 2.02 -79.62 16.87
C VAL A 125 1.77 -78.29 17.58
N LEU A 126 1.15 -78.29 18.77
CA LEU A 126 0.89 -77.06 19.55
C LEU A 126 2.18 -76.31 19.93
N GLN A 127 3.30 -77.01 20.14
CA GLN A 127 4.62 -76.38 20.36
C GLN A 127 5.16 -75.74 19.08
N SER A 128 5.03 -76.41 17.93
CA SER A 128 5.42 -75.83 16.64
C SER A 128 4.55 -74.64 16.25
N GLU A 129 3.24 -74.71 16.49
CA GLU A 129 2.30 -73.59 16.35
C GLU A 129 2.67 -72.44 17.29
N GLY A 130 3.02 -72.73 18.56
CA GLY A 130 3.50 -71.75 19.52
C GLY A 130 4.74 -70.99 19.04
N LEU A 131 5.74 -71.71 18.50
CA LEU A 131 6.94 -71.09 17.92
C LEU A 131 6.62 -70.22 16.69
N VAL A 132 5.75 -70.69 15.79
CA VAL A 132 5.29 -69.90 14.64
C VAL A 132 4.56 -68.63 15.09
N MET A 133 3.71 -68.71 16.11
CA MET A 133 3.04 -67.54 16.69
C MET A 133 4.04 -66.57 17.35
N GLU A 134 5.11 -67.06 17.98
CA GLU A 134 6.18 -66.20 18.51
C GLU A 134 6.99 -65.50 17.40
N GLU A 135 7.32 -66.20 16.32
CA GLU A 135 7.94 -65.62 15.12
C GLU A 135 7.04 -64.56 14.46
N GLU A 136 5.74 -64.84 14.33
CA GLU A 136 4.75 -63.88 13.83
C GLU A 136 4.63 -62.66 14.75
N LEU A 137 4.61 -62.83 16.06
CA LEU A 137 4.62 -61.72 17.02
C LEU A 137 5.89 -60.87 16.92
N CYS A 138 7.05 -61.49 16.71
CA CYS A 138 8.31 -60.77 16.49
C CYS A 138 8.29 -59.98 15.17
N ARG A 139 7.77 -60.59 14.09
CA ARG A 139 7.58 -59.94 12.79
C ARG A 139 6.59 -58.77 12.85
N LEU A 140 5.49 -58.93 13.60
CA LEU A 140 4.50 -57.87 13.80
C LEU A 140 5.03 -56.73 14.67
N ARG A 141 5.87 -57.03 15.68
CA ARG A 141 6.56 -56.00 16.49
C ARG A 141 7.53 -55.18 15.65
N SER A 142 8.39 -55.82 14.85
CA SER A 142 9.32 -55.09 13.98
C SER A 142 8.61 -54.29 12.88
N GLN A 143 7.48 -54.76 12.36
CA GLN A 143 6.60 -53.97 11.48
C GLN A 143 5.96 -52.78 12.19
N ALA A 144 5.48 -52.95 13.43
CA ALA A 144 4.94 -51.84 14.23
C ALA A 144 6.02 -50.81 14.57
N GLU A 145 7.26 -51.23 14.84
CA GLU A 145 8.41 -50.34 15.05
C GLU A 145 8.80 -49.62 13.76
N LEU A 146 8.87 -50.30 12.62
CA LEU A 146 9.10 -49.67 11.31
C LEU A 146 8.01 -48.62 11.00
N HIS A 147 6.74 -48.93 11.25
CA HIS A 147 5.65 -47.97 11.07
C HIS A 147 5.74 -46.80 12.03
N ARG A 148 6.13 -47.00 13.30
CA ARG A 148 6.41 -45.88 14.22
C ARG A 148 7.53 -44.98 13.70
N MET A 149 8.64 -45.57 13.23
CA MET A 149 9.75 -44.81 12.63
C MET A 149 9.32 -44.05 11.38
N GLN A 150 8.57 -44.69 10.47
CA GLN A 150 7.98 -44.05 9.30
C GLN A 150 7.08 -42.88 9.69
N THR A 151 6.20 -43.04 10.67
CA THR A 151 5.33 -41.96 11.18
C THR A 151 6.16 -40.80 11.75
N THR A 152 7.23 -41.08 12.50
CA THR A 152 8.11 -40.00 13.00
C THR A 152 8.85 -39.28 11.88
N VAL A 153 9.33 -39.99 10.85
CA VAL A 153 10.02 -39.39 9.70
C VAL A 153 9.06 -38.57 8.83
N ILE A 154 7.82 -39.06 8.63
CA ILE A 154 6.77 -38.31 7.94
C ILE A 154 6.46 -37.03 8.72
N ALA A 155 6.25 -37.11 10.04
CA ALA A 155 5.99 -35.93 10.87
C ALA A 155 7.13 -34.90 10.84
N THR A 156 8.39 -35.33 10.81
CA THR A 156 9.54 -34.40 10.65
C THR A 156 9.57 -33.76 9.26
N LEU A 157 9.33 -34.52 8.20
CA LEU A 157 9.31 -34.00 6.81
C LEU A 157 8.10 -33.09 6.56
N GLU A 158 6.96 -33.36 7.18
CA GLU A 158 5.79 -32.47 7.18
C GLU A 158 6.08 -31.17 7.95
N GLY A 159 6.79 -31.25 9.07
CA GLY A 159 7.28 -30.08 9.82
C GLY A 159 8.25 -29.22 9.01
N GLU A 160 9.27 -29.84 8.39
CA GLU A 160 10.23 -29.17 7.50
C GLU A 160 9.55 -28.56 6.28
N ARG A 161 8.64 -29.31 5.62
CA ARG A 161 7.83 -28.78 4.52
C ARG A 161 7.02 -27.58 4.98
N ALA A 162 6.35 -27.65 6.12
CA ALA A 162 5.56 -26.53 6.64
C ALA A 162 6.44 -25.32 7.04
N ALA A 163 7.68 -25.55 7.50
CA ALA A 163 8.64 -24.47 7.75
C ALA A 163 9.06 -23.80 6.42
N LEU A 164 9.49 -24.60 5.44
CA LEU A 164 9.84 -24.12 4.11
C LEU A 164 8.67 -23.38 3.45
N GLU A 165 7.42 -23.86 3.62
CA GLU A 165 6.20 -23.20 3.15
C GLU A 165 5.93 -21.86 3.85
N ARG A 166 6.33 -21.66 5.10
CA ARG A 166 6.30 -20.32 5.72
C ARG A 166 7.39 -19.41 5.16
N ASP A 167 8.61 -19.90 5.04
CA ASP A 167 9.75 -19.11 4.54
C ASP A 167 9.46 -18.56 3.13
N ARG A 168 8.99 -19.41 2.23
CA ARG A 168 8.64 -19.03 0.85
C ARG A 168 7.41 -18.11 0.75
N ASP A 169 6.46 -18.21 1.66
CA ASP A 169 5.38 -17.23 1.80
C ASP A 169 5.94 -15.86 2.24
N THR A 170 6.92 -15.81 3.15
CA THR A 170 7.60 -14.56 3.54
C THR A 170 8.51 -13.99 2.46
N LEU A 171 9.17 -14.84 1.67
CA LEU A 171 9.95 -14.41 0.50
C LEU A 171 9.06 -13.82 -0.59
N ARG A 172 7.81 -14.31 -0.72
CA ARG A 172 6.82 -13.66 -1.58
C ARG A 172 6.32 -12.33 -1.03
N SER A 173 5.95 -12.25 0.24
CA SER A 173 5.45 -10.99 0.81
C SER A 173 6.52 -9.89 0.77
N THR A 174 7.79 -10.24 0.98
CA THR A 174 8.93 -9.32 0.78
C THR A 174 9.16 -8.98 -0.70
N ALA A 175 9.05 -9.92 -1.64
CA ALA A 175 9.13 -9.62 -3.07
C ALA A 175 8.00 -8.70 -3.56
N ASP A 176 6.78 -8.87 -3.06
CA ASP A 176 5.64 -8.00 -3.39
C ASP A 176 5.75 -6.64 -2.69
N ALA A 177 6.30 -6.57 -1.47
CA ALA A 177 6.68 -5.32 -0.84
C ALA A 177 7.73 -4.56 -1.66
N LEU A 178 8.75 -5.24 -2.19
CA LEU A 178 9.76 -4.65 -3.08
C LEU A 178 9.16 -4.18 -4.41
N ARG A 179 8.25 -4.95 -5.03
CA ARG A 179 7.51 -4.51 -6.23
C ARG A 179 6.65 -3.27 -5.96
N ASN A 180 6.03 -3.19 -4.78
CA ASN A 180 5.26 -2.01 -4.37
C ASN A 180 6.16 -0.81 -4.05
N ALA A 181 7.35 -1.03 -3.49
CA ALA A 181 8.36 0.00 -3.30
C ALA A 181 8.88 0.52 -4.65
N GLN A 182 9.14 -0.37 -5.63
CA GLN A 182 9.53 0.02 -6.98
C GLN A 182 8.46 0.89 -7.65
N ARG A 183 7.18 0.47 -7.63
CA ARG A 183 6.06 1.27 -8.16
C ARG A 183 5.98 2.67 -7.53
N LYS A 184 6.27 2.78 -6.21
CA LYS A 184 6.36 4.06 -5.51
C LYS A 184 7.59 4.87 -5.95
N SER A 185 8.72 4.24 -6.21
CA SER A 185 9.90 4.88 -6.81
C SER A 185 9.57 5.43 -8.20
N ASP A 186 9.03 4.60 -9.10
CA ASP A 186 8.62 4.99 -10.45
C ASP A 186 7.64 6.17 -10.41
N GLN A 187 6.69 6.17 -9.46
CA GLN A 187 5.76 7.28 -9.25
C GLN A 187 6.46 8.56 -8.76
N LEU A 188 7.44 8.46 -7.86
CA LEU A 188 8.25 9.60 -7.41
C LEU A 188 9.21 10.12 -8.50
N GLU A 189 9.68 9.24 -9.39
CA GLU A 189 10.44 9.63 -10.58
C GLU A 189 9.57 10.40 -11.57
N LEU A 190 8.31 10.00 -11.76
CA LEU A 190 7.34 10.75 -12.57
C LEU A 190 6.98 12.11 -11.95
N THR A 191 6.78 12.20 -10.64
CA THR A 191 6.51 13.50 -9.99
C THR A 191 7.73 14.41 -10.02
N THR A 192 8.94 13.90 -9.81
CA THR A 192 10.16 14.71 -9.94
C THR A 192 10.44 15.12 -11.38
N GLN A 193 10.08 14.32 -12.39
CA GLN A 193 10.09 14.75 -13.79
C GLN A 193 9.07 15.87 -14.07
N SER A 194 7.84 15.78 -13.54
CA SER A 194 6.83 16.86 -13.64
C SER A 194 7.32 18.15 -12.99
N LEU A 195 7.87 18.08 -11.78
CA LEU A 195 8.42 19.23 -11.07
C LEU A 195 9.62 19.85 -11.79
N ARG A 196 10.48 19.05 -12.45
CA ARG A 196 11.55 19.56 -13.31
C ARG A 196 10.99 20.32 -14.52
N ALA A 197 9.96 19.79 -15.18
CA ALA A 197 9.31 20.46 -16.31
C ALA A 197 8.61 21.77 -15.88
N GLU A 198 8.01 21.80 -14.68
CA GLU A 198 7.43 23.02 -14.09
C GLU A 198 8.50 24.05 -13.72
N LEU A 199 9.63 23.63 -13.14
CA LEU A 199 10.77 24.50 -12.86
C LEU A 199 11.38 25.08 -14.14
N GLU A 200 11.52 24.28 -15.20
CA GLU A 200 11.94 24.79 -16.52
C GLU A 200 10.93 25.79 -17.09
N ARG A 201 9.62 25.53 -16.95
CA ARG A 201 8.56 26.46 -17.39
C ARG A 201 8.61 27.77 -16.62
N GLN A 202 8.82 27.71 -15.30
CA GLN A 202 9.01 28.88 -14.45
C GLN A 202 10.29 29.63 -14.79
N GLY A 203 11.41 28.93 -15.02
CA GLY A 203 12.67 29.52 -15.46
C GLY A 203 12.52 30.29 -16.78
N ARG A 204 11.92 29.69 -17.80
CA ARG A 204 11.59 30.37 -19.07
C ARG A 204 10.65 31.57 -18.85
N SER A 205 9.67 31.46 -17.94
CA SER A 205 8.79 32.58 -17.59
C SER A 205 9.56 33.74 -16.94
N LEU A 206 10.45 33.45 -16.00
CA LEU A 206 11.31 34.43 -15.33
C LEU A 206 12.30 35.07 -16.32
N GLU A 207 12.89 34.30 -17.23
CA GLU A 207 13.69 34.86 -18.33
C GLU A 207 12.89 35.83 -19.20
N THR A 208 11.61 35.53 -19.51
CA THR A 208 10.77 36.50 -20.24
C THR A 208 10.35 37.70 -19.39
N SER A 209 10.24 37.58 -18.06
CA SER A 209 10.02 38.74 -17.17
C SER A 209 11.25 39.63 -17.18
N ARG A 210 12.42 39.03 -16.95
CA ARG A 210 13.71 39.71 -16.96
C ARG A 210 14.00 40.42 -18.29
N ARG A 211 13.69 39.80 -19.44
CA ARG A 211 13.82 40.48 -20.75
C ARG A 211 12.91 41.70 -20.86
N ARG A 212 11.67 41.62 -20.38
CA ARG A 212 10.76 42.79 -20.31
C ARG A 212 11.25 43.85 -19.31
N GLU A 213 11.86 43.45 -18.21
CA GLU A 213 12.49 44.37 -17.26
C GLU A 213 13.69 45.08 -17.92
N GLU A 214 14.56 44.34 -18.61
CA GLU A 214 15.70 44.89 -19.39
C GLU A 214 15.22 45.84 -20.53
N GLU A 215 14.11 45.51 -21.20
CA GLU A 215 13.43 46.37 -22.18
C GLU A 215 12.87 47.66 -21.53
N LEU A 216 12.13 47.55 -20.43
CA LEU A 216 11.57 48.71 -19.70
C LEU A 216 12.67 49.61 -19.09
N GLU A 217 13.79 49.04 -18.64
CA GLU A 217 14.94 49.83 -18.23
C GLU A 217 15.62 50.54 -19.42
N ALA A 218 15.58 49.96 -20.62
CA ALA A 218 16.07 50.63 -21.83
C ALA A 218 15.16 51.81 -22.21
N GLU A 219 13.85 51.60 -22.23
CA GLU A 219 12.85 52.67 -22.42
C GLU A 219 13.02 53.79 -21.38
N LEU A 220 13.22 53.44 -20.10
CA LEU A 220 13.49 54.43 -19.04
C LEU A 220 14.78 55.22 -19.30
N ARG A 221 15.85 54.57 -19.77
CA ARG A 221 17.11 55.24 -20.14
C ARG A 221 16.99 56.10 -21.39
N GLU A 222 16.04 55.83 -22.27
CA GLU A 222 15.73 56.69 -23.42
C GLU A 222 14.90 57.89 -22.97
N ALA A 223 13.84 57.67 -22.20
CA ALA A 223 13.01 58.73 -21.61
C ALA A 223 13.82 59.70 -20.72
N THR A 224 14.83 59.24 -19.97
CA THR A 224 15.72 60.14 -19.21
C THR A 224 16.61 60.99 -20.13
N ARG A 225 17.16 60.42 -21.21
CA ARG A 225 17.94 61.19 -22.20
C ARG A 225 17.08 62.22 -22.93
N GLU A 226 15.85 61.86 -23.27
CA GLU A 226 14.86 62.80 -23.82
C GLU A 226 14.56 63.91 -22.82
N ALA A 227 14.26 63.59 -21.56
CA ALA A 227 14.00 64.58 -20.50
C ALA A 227 15.20 65.51 -20.27
N GLU A 228 16.44 64.98 -20.26
CA GLU A 228 17.65 65.80 -20.21
C GLU A 228 17.81 66.69 -21.47
N SER A 229 17.47 66.19 -22.66
CA SER A 229 17.51 66.98 -23.89
C SER A 229 16.52 68.14 -23.85
N LEU A 230 15.31 67.91 -23.32
CA LEU A 230 14.29 68.93 -23.13
C LEU A 230 14.66 69.93 -22.03
N ALA A 231 15.33 69.47 -20.96
CA ALA A 231 15.90 70.36 -19.95
C ALA A 231 16.99 71.26 -20.54
N ARG A 232 17.93 70.72 -21.32
CA ARG A 232 18.95 71.52 -22.05
C ARG A 232 18.30 72.53 -23.00
N ALA A 233 17.26 72.13 -23.74
CA ALA A 233 16.54 73.02 -24.65
C ALA A 233 15.77 74.13 -23.88
N ARG A 234 15.17 73.81 -22.74
CA ARG A 234 14.55 74.78 -21.83
C ARG A 234 15.58 75.78 -21.32
N ASP A 235 16.74 75.30 -20.86
CA ASP A 235 17.77 76.15 -20.27
C ASP A 235 18.42 77.05 -21.34
N GLN A 236 18.56 76.56 -22.57
CA GLN A 236 18.92 77.38 -23.75
C GLN A 236 17.86 78.46 -24.01
N ALA A 237 16.57 78.11 -24.05
CA ALA A 237 15.49 79.07 -24.23
C ALA A 237 15.39 80.10 -23.08
N GLN A 238 15.74 79.72 -21.85
CA GLN A 238 15.86 80.64 -20.71
C GLN A 238 17.04 81.61 -20.88
N LEU A 239 18.20 81.14 -21.33
CA LEU A 239 19.34 82.02 -21.64
C LEU A 239 19.04 82.97 -22.81
N GLU A 240 18.31 82.52 -23.82
CA GLU A 240 17.81 83.37 -24.91
C GLU A 240 16.79 84.40 -24.40
N ALA A 241 15.85 84.00 -23.54
CA ALA A 241 14.90 84.91 -22.91
C ALA A 241 15.62 85.99 -22.09
N SER A 242 16.58 85.63 -21.23
CA SER A 242 17.35 86.60 -20.44
C SER A 242 18.24 87.51 -21.30
N ARG A 243 18.75 87.04 -22.46
CA ARG A 243 19.43 87.90 -23.44
C ARG A 243 18.47 88.92 -24.05
N LEU A 244 17.30 88.48 -24.50
CA LEU A 244 16.26 89.36 -25.05
C LEU A 244 15.70 90.35 -24.02
N GLU A 245 15.65 89.96 -22.74
CA GLU A 245 15.34 90.85 -21.63
C GLU A 245 16.41 91.93 -21.45
N HIS A 246 17.70 91.55 -21.51
CA HIS A 246 18.80 92.52 -21.45
C HIS A 246 18.82 93.48 -22.65
N GLU A 247 18.70 92.97 -23.88
CA GLU A 247 18.59 93.80 -25.10
C GLU A 247 17.39 94.77 -25.00
N LYS A 248 16.27 94.34 -24.42
CA LYS A 248 15.10 95.19 -24.14
C LYS A 248 15.39 96.24 -23.06
N GLU A 249 16.11 95.92 -21.99
CA GLU A 249 16.53 96.88 -20.97
C GLU A 249 17.51 97.91 -21.52
N GLU A 250 18.48 97.49 -22.35
CA GLU A 250 19.38 98.38 -23.09
C GLU A 250 18.58 99.33 -23.98
N CYS A 251 17.69 98.80 -24.83
CA CYS A 251 16.78 99.59 -25.68
C CYS A 251 15.90 100.57 -24.86
N GLN A 252 15.43 100.17 -23.67
CA GLN A 252 14.70 101.07 -22.77
C GLN A 252 15.58 102.18 -22.19
N SER A 253 16.83 101.86 -21.84
CA SER A 253 17.81 102.83 -21.34
C SER A 253 18.19 103.85 -22.42
N GLU A 254 18.32 103.41 -23.68
CA GLU A 254 18.53 104.28 -24.84
C GLU A 254 17.33 105.20 -25.08
N LEU A 255 16.10 104.66 -25.04
CA LEU A 255 14.88 105.47 -25.14
C LEU A 255 14.80 106.52 -24.02
N ASP A 256 15.19 106.17 -22.79
CA ASP A 256 15.22 107.13 -21.67
C ASP A 256 16.37 108.13 -21.77
N ALA A 257 17.53 107.76 -22.34
CA ALA A 257 18.59 108.68 -22.70
C ALA A 257 18.11 109.68 -23.77
N GLN A 258 17.47 109.20 -24.85
CA GLN A 258 16.84 110.03 -25.88
C GLN A 258 15.74 110.94 -25.31
N ARG A 259 14.94 110.49 -24.34
CA ARG A 259 13.96 111.34 -23.62
C ARG A 259 14.61 112.36 -22.70
N LYS A 260 15.79 112.09 -22.13
CA LYS A 260 16.57 113.06 -21.33
C LYS A 260 17.21 114.10 -22.24
N GLU A 261 17.80 113.67 -23.35
CA GLU A 261 18.39 114.54 -24.38
C GLU A 261 17.31 115.40 -25.06
N GLY A 262 16.15 114.83 -25.39
CA GLY A 262 14.98 115.57 -25.85
C GLY A 262 14.57 116.68 -24.88
N ARG A 263 14.49 116.37 -23.57
CA ARG A 263 14.24 117.37 -22.52
C ARG A 263 15.37 118.39 -22.35
N GLN A 264 16.62 118.07 -22.69
CA GLN A 264 17.72 119.04 -22.74
C GLN A 264 17.58 119.97 -23.94
N ARG A 265 17.37 119.41 -25.15
CA ARG A 265 17.08 120.15 -26.39
C ARG A 265 15.86 121.07 -26.23
N GLU A 266 14.79 120.62 -25.56
CA GLU A 266 13.62 121.46 -25.24
C GLU A 266 13.98 122.66 -24.36
N ARG A 267 14.84 122.49 -23.34
CA ARG A 267 15.32 123.59 -22.49
C ARG A 267 16.23 124.54 -23.26
N GLU A 268 17.05 124.03 -24.16
CA GLU A 268 17.90 124.85 -25.04
C GLU A 268 17.04 125.63 -26.04
N VAL A 269 16.06 125.00 -26.68
CA VAL A 269 15.06 125.67 -27.52
C VAL A 269 14.26 126.71 -26.74
N ALA A 270 13.92 126.47 -25.47
CA ALA A 270 13.27 127.46 -24.62
C ALA A 270 14.19 128.66 -24.31
N ARG A 271 15.47 128.42 -24.00
CA ARG A 271 16.48 129.50 -23.84
C ARG A 271 16.68 130.29 -25.13
N LEU A 272 16.79 129.61 -26.27
CA LEU A 272 16.92 130.23 -27.59
C LEU A 272 15.67 131.02 -27.97
N ARG A 273 14.47 130.55 -27.64
CA ARG A 273 13.21 131.33 -27.77
C ARG A 273 13.24 132.58 -26.90
N GLN A 274 13.66 132.48 -25.63
CA GLN A 274 13.78 133.65 -24.75
C GLN A 274 14.85 134.66 -25.25
N GLN A 275 15.94 134.17 -25.83
CA GLN A 275 16.94 135.01 -26.53
C GLN A 275 16.35 135.64 -27.81
N LEU A 276 15.56 134.90 -28.58
CA LEU A 276 14.87 135.41 -29.77
C LEU A 276 13.81 136.46 -29.39
N GLU A 277 13.05 136.26 -28.31
CA GLU A 277 12.06 137.20 -27.80
C GLU A 277 12.71 138.49 -27.29
N SER A 278 13.80 138.39 -26.51
CA SER A 278 14.54 139.57 -26.04
C SER A 278 15.25 140.32 -27.17
N THR A 279 15.80 139.62 -28.17
CA THR A 279 16.35 140.26 -29.38
C THR A 279 15.27 140.84 -30.27
N ASN A 280 14.10 140.20 -30.41
CA ASN A 280 12.95 140.76 -31.10
C ASN A 280 12.44 142.03 -30.41
N LEU A 281 12.33 142.06 -29.08
CA LEU A 281 11.97 143.29 -28.34
C LEU A 281 13.01 144.39 -28.53
N ALA A 282 14.30 144.06 -28.55
CA ALA A 282 15.36 145.02 -28.86
C ALA A 282 15.31 145.52 -30.31
N LEU A 283 14.98 144.65 -31.28
CA LEU A 283 14.78 144.97 -32.68
C LEU A 283 13.47 145.73 -32.92
N GLU A 284 12.41 145.49 -32.15
CA GLU A 284 11.18 146.28 -32.18
C GLU A 284 11.47 147.70 -31.66
N HIS A 285 12.22 147.82 -30.57
CA HIS A 285 12.66 149.12 -30.07
C HIS A 285 13.58 149.83 -31.08
N SER A 286 14.49 149.13 -31.77
CA SER A 286 15.31 149.75 -32.82
C SER A 286 14.51 150.10 -34.06
N ASN A 287 13.55 149.26 -34.48
CA ASN A 287 12.62 149.55 -35.58
C ASN A 287 11.69 150.73 -35.25
N GLN A 288 11.26 150.90 -33.99
CA GLN A 288 10.52 152.09 -33.56
C GLN A 288 11.37 153.36 -33.69
N ARG A 289 12.66 153.32 -33.30
CA ARG A 289 13.60 154.44 -33.55
C ARG A 289 13.81 154.67 -35.05
N ALA A 290 13.99 153.61 -35.83
CA ALA A 290 14.17 153.69 -37.27
C ALA A 290 12.94 154.29 -37.97
N ARG A 291 11.71 153.93 -37.55
CA ARG A 291 10.46 154.54 -38.04
C ARG A 291 10.33 156.02 -37.67
N ALA A 292 10.84 156.44 -36.51
CA ALA A 292 10.89 157.84 -36.14
C ALA A 292 11.86 158.62 -37.06
N LEU A 293 13.08 158.09 -37.27
CA LEU A 293 14.05 158.65 -38.22
C LEU A 293 13.53 158.65 -39.67
N ASP A 294 12.82 157.60 -40.10
CA ASP A 294 12.20 157.52 -41.42
C ASP A 294 11.11 158.58 -41.62
N ALA A 295 10.40 158.98 -40.56
CA ALA A 295 9.44 160.08 -40.62
C ALA A 295 10.17 161.43 -40.87
N GLU A 296 11.31 161.65 -40.21
CA GLU A 296 12.20 162.81 -40.48
C GLU A 296 12.81 162.74 -41.89
N HIS A 297 13.19 161.55 -42.37
CA HIS A 297 13.71 161.36 -43.73
C HIS A 297 12.65 161.56 -44.82
N ARG A 298 11.39 161.18 -44.60
CA ARG A 298 10.30 161.50 -45.55
C ARG A 298 10.03 162.99 -45.63
N TYR A 299 10.13 163.71 -44.51
CA TYR A 299 10.02 165.17 -44.46
C TYR A 299 11.16 165.86 -45.22
N THR A 300 12.38 165.32 -45.20
CA THR A 300 13.51 165.86 -45.98
C THR A 300 13.49 165.43 -47.46
N HIS A 301 13.03 164.22 -47.78
CA HIS A 301 12.92 163.72 -49.16
C HIS A 301 11.87 164.50 -49.99
N THR A 302 10.73 164.90 -49.40
CA THR A 302 9.74 165.73 -50.09
C THR A 302 10.30 167.11 -50.49
N LEU A 303 11.22 167.68 -49.70
CA LEU A 303 11.95 168.90 -50.06
C LEU A 303 12.94 168.64 -51.22
N LEU A 304 13.60 167.48 -51.26
CA LEU A 304 14.57 167.13 -52.30
C LEU A 304 13.92 166.87 -53.68
N CYS A 305 12.73 166.26 -53.71
CA CYS A 305 12.00 166.02 -54.97
C CYS A 305 11.69 167.32 -55.74
N ILE A 306 11.45 168.43 -55.04
CA ILE A 306 11.24 169.74 -55.68
C ILE A 306 12.53 170.19 -56.38
N HIS A 307 13.69 170.00 -55.75
CA HIS A 307 14.99 170.44 -56.27
C HIS A 307 15.41 169.71 -57.56
N LEU A 308 15.12 168.41 -57.66
CA LEU A 308 15.51 167.57 -58.81
C LEU A 308 14.81 167.97 -60.13
N THR A 309 13.59 168.51 -60.05
CA THR A 309 12.87 169.01 -61.25
C THR A 309 13.58 170.17 -61.95
N LEU A 310 14.38 170.95 -61.22
CA LEU A 310 15.14 172.08 -61.76
C LEU A 310 16.32 171.63 -62.64
N ILE A 311 16.87 170.43 -62.39
CA ILE A 311 18.10 169.92 -63.01
C ILE A 311 17.84 169.36 -64.43
N MET A 312 16.59 168.95 -64.73
CA MET A 312 16.21 168.33 -66.01
C MET A 312 16.26 169.25 -67.25
N SER A 313 16.61 170.53 -67.11
CA SER A 313 16.37 171.55 -68.14
C SER A 313 17.61 172.10 -68.87
N ARG A 314 18.85 171.66 -68.56
CA ARG A 314 20.04 172.50 -68.92
C ARG A 314 21.20 171.94 -69.77
N LYS A 315 21.46 170.64 -69.94
CA LYS A 315 22.62 170.18 -70.76
C LYS A 315 22.46 168.84 -71.50
N GLN A 316 22.22 168.93 -72.82
CA GLN A 316 22.74 168.00 -73.83
C GLN A 316 23.53 168.83 -74.86
N ILE A 317 24.72 168.35 -75.26
CA ILE A 317 25.67 169.04 -76.17
C ILE A 317 26.25 170.33 -75.50
N VAL A 318 27.56 170.60 -75.41
CA VAL A 318 28.67 170.46 -76.37
C VAL A 318 29.90 169.81 -75.73
N GLN A 319 30.64 169.04 -76.55
CA GLN A 319 31.88 168.34 -76.21
C GLN A 319 33.10 169.31 -76.20
N HIS A 320 34.11 169.04 -75.36
CA HIS A 320 35.48 168.69 -75.79
C HIS A 320 36.51 168.69 -74.64
N LEU A 321 37.54 167.85 -74.83
CA LEU A 321 38.89 167.85 -74.22
C LEU A 321 39.08 167.45 -72.75
N ASN A 322 40.21 166.74 -72.55
CA ASN A 322 41.13 166.78 -71.41
C ASN A 322 40.69 166.20 -70.05
N THR A 323 41.59 165.71 -69.17
CA THR A 323 42.89 164.99 -69.28
C THR A 323 43.28 164.55 -67.85
N LEU A 324 44.15 163.54 -67.74
CA LEU A 324 45.17 163.41 -66.67
C LEU A 324 44.74 163.32 -65.18
N HIS A 325 44.90 162.10 -64.65
CA HIS A 325 45.91 161.82 -63.60
C HIS A 325 45.56 162.29 -62.15
N PRO A 326 46.44 162.16 -61.12
CA PRO A 326 46.13 161.28 -59.99
C PRO A 326 46.34 161.95 -58.61
N SER A 327 46.45 161.13 -57.56
CA SER A 327 47.25 161.36 -56.32
C SER A 327 46.81 162.42 -55.31
N LEU A 328 47.18 162.15 -54.03
CA LEU A 328 47.27 162.96 -52.79
C LEU A 328 46.66 162.14 -51.63
N SER A 329 47.27 161.95 -50.45
CA SER A 329 48.62 162.23 -49.92
C SER A 329 48.82 161.32 -48.69
N TYR A 330 49.91 160.56 -48.52
CA TYR A 330 51.17 161.00 -47.90
C TYR A 330 51.04 161.88 -46.64
N GLN A 331 50.83 161.26 -45.47
CA GLN A 331 51.56 161.63 -44.24
C GLN A 331 51.68 160.48 -43.19
N ASP A 332 50.88 159.42 -43.24
CA ASP A 332 50.86 158.37 -42.19
C ASP A 332 51.75 157.14 -42.43
N LEU A 333 52.43 157.05 -43.59
CA LEU A 333 53.14 155.82 -43.99
C LEU A 333 54.52 155.62 -43.33
N SER A 334 55.18 156.64 -42.78
CA SER A 334 56.45 156.43 -42.05
C SER A 334 56.24 156.09 -40.57
N SER A 335 55.17 156.58 -39.93
CA SER A 335 54.82 156.26 -38.55
C SER A 335 54.29 154.82 -38.42
N GLU A 336 53.42 154.39 -39.35
CA GLU A 336 52.97 152.99 -39.40
C GLU A 336 54.08 152.02 -39.84
N GLN A 337 55.00 152.42 -40.71
CA GLN A 337 56.11 151.53 -41.10
C GLN A 337 57.13 151.32 -39.97
N ALA A 338 57.34 152.32 -39.09
CA ALA A 338 58.11 152.15 -37.85
C ALA A 338 57.38 151.23 -36.84
N ARG A 339 56.09 151.47 -36.58
CA ARG A 339 55.28 150.62 -35.69
C ARG A 339 55.15 149.18 -36.19
N SER A 340 55.00 148.98 -37.50
CA SER A 340 54.94 147.65 -38.10
C SER A 340 56.28 146.91 -37.99
N GLN A 341 57.40 147.62 -38.04
CA GLN A 341 58.72 147.01 -37.77
C GLN A 341 58.86 146.63 -36.27
N GLU A 342 58.47 147.49 -35.34
CA GLU A 342 58.47 147.18 -33.90
C GLU A 342 57.54 146.00 -33.56
N LEU A 343 56.30 145.98 -34.05
CA LEU A 343 55.40 144.83 -33.89
C LEU A 343 55.94 143.57 -34.55
N SER A 344 56.61 143.67 -35.72
CA SER A 344 57.23 142.50 -36.34
C SER A 344 58.40 141.95 -35.51
N ALA A 345 59.19 142.82 -34.86
CA ALA A 345 60.26 142.43 -33.95
C ALA A 345 59.71 141.81 -32.66
N GLU A 346 58.63 142.36 -32.09
CA GLU A 346 57.96 141.80 -30.92
C GLU A 346 57.30 140.45 -31.23
N VAL A 347 56.68 140.30 -32.41
CA VAL A 347 56.13 139.00 -32.88
C VAL A 347 57.24 137.99 -33.17
N GLN A 348 58.39 138.40 -33.68
CA GLN A 348 59.56 137.51 -33.83
C GLN A 348 60.15 137.12 -32.45
N HIS A 349 60.20 138.05 -31.50
CA HIS A 349 60.64 137.81 -30.12
C HIS A 349 59.69 136.86 -29.36
N LEU A 350 58.37 137.03 -29.52
CA LEU A 350 57.36 136.12 -28.98
C LEU A 350 57.37 134.76 -29.68
N ASN A 351 57.56 134.68 -31.01
CA ASN A 351 57.77 133.40 -31.70
C ASN A 351 59.05 132.70 -31.25
N GLN A 352 60.16 133.42 -31.00
CA GLN A 352 61.35 132.82 -30.42
C GLN A 352 61.13 132.33 -28.99
N LYS A 353 60.31 133.01 -28.18
CA LYS A 353 59.92 132.54 -26.85
C LYS A 353 59.00 131.32 -26.92
N LEU A 354 58.04 131.30 -27.85
CA LEU A 354 57.17 130.16 -28.10
C LEU A 354 57.99 128.95 -28.55
N LEU A 355 58.87 129.09 -29.54
CA LEU A 355 59.76 128.02 -30.01
C LEU A 355 60.72 127.53 -28.93
N LYS A 356 61.19 128.39 -28.03
CA LYS A 356 61.99 127.99 -26.84
C LYS A 356 61.14 127.24 -25.80
N ALA A 357 59.90 127.65 -25.58
CA ALA A 357 58.96 126.96 -24.69
C ALA A 357 58.52 125.61 -25.27
N GLU A 358 58.24 125.52 -26.57
CA GLU A 358 57.94 124.27 -27.29
C GLU A 358 59.16 123.34 -27.36
N ALA A 359 60.38 123.88 -27.49
CA ALA A 359 61.60 123.08 -27.38
C ALA A 359 61.78 122.54 -25.96
N ALA A 360 61.49 123.33 -24.92
CA ALA A 360 61.51 122.88 -23.53
C ALA A 360 60.39 121.86 -23.20
N LEU A 361 59.21 122.00 -23.84
CA LEU A 361 58.15 121.00 -23.78
C LEU A 361 58.55 119.73 -24.50
N LYS A 362 59.16 119.82 -25.70
CA LYS A 362 59.67 118.66 -26.44
C LYS A 362 60.81 117.95 -25.70
N THR A 363 61.71 118.64 -25.00
CA THR A 363 62.74 117.98 -24.19
C THR A 363 62.17 117.34 -22.92
N THR A 364 61.15 117.93 -22.30
CA THR A 364 60.47 117.31 -21.14
C THR A 364 59.59 116.14 -21.56
N THR A 365 58.86 116.20 -22.68
CA THR A 365 58.14 115.03 -23.22
C THR A 365 59.10 113.93 -23.68
N ASN A 366 60.24 114.26 -24.29
CA ASN A 366 61.22 113.26 -24.67
C ASN A 366 61.92 112.65 -23.45
N SER A 367 62.12 113.41 -22.37
CA SER A 367 62.62 112.88 -21.08
C SER A 367 61.59 111.97 -20.40
N LEU A 368 60.31 112.31 -20.46
CA LEU A 368 59.21 111.47 -19.98
C LEU A 368 59.04 110.21 -20.83
N HIS A 369 59.21 110.30 -22.15
CA HIS A 369 59.15 109.15 -23.04
C HIS A 369 60.34 108.22 -22.80
N GLN A 370 61.55 108.76 -22.63
CA GLN A 370 62.73 107.97 -22.23
C GLN A 370 62.60 107.34 -20.83
N SER A 371 61.81 107.92 -19.91
CA SER A 371 61.52 107.26 -18.63
C SER A 371 60.43 106.19 -18.76
N GLN A 372 59.42 106.39 -19.61
CA GLN A 372 58.45 105.36 -19.99
C GLN A 372 59.12 104.18 -20.72
N GLU A 373 59.95 104.41 -21.72
CA GLU A 373 60.74 103.37 -22.42
C GLU A 373 61.68 102.64 -21.47
N ARG A 374 62.25 103.30 -20.45
CA ARG A 374 63.02 102.63 -19.39
C ARG A 374 62.13 101.79 -18.49
N ILE A 375 60.93 102.24 -18.13
CA ILE A 375 59.96 101.46 -17.34
C ILE A 375 59.46 100.25 -18.13
N GLU A 376 59.20 100.39 -19.44
CA GLU A 376 58.79 99.29 -20.32
C GLU A 376 59.94 98.32 -20.60
N SER A 377 61.17 98.82 -20.76
CA SER A 377 62.39 97.98 -20.81
C SER A 377 62.58 97.20 -19.51
N LEU A 378 62.37 97.85 -18.35
CA LEU A 378 62.44 97.20 -17.05
C LEU A 378 61.31 96.18 -16.85
N SER A 379 60.07 96.46 -17.28
CA SER A 379 58.96 95.51 -17.19
C SER A 379 59.15 94.31 -18.12
N GLN A 380 59.72 94.51 -19.32
CA GLN A 380 60.12 93.41 -20.21
C GLN A 380 61.33 92.63 -19.68
N SER A 381 62.20 93.24 -18.85
CA SER A 381 63.25 92.53 -18.13
C SER A 381 62.68 91.73 -16.95
N LEU A 382 61.69 92.29 -16.23
CA LEU A 382 61.02 91.67 -15.10
C LEU A 382 60.25 90.42 -15.54
N ALA A 383 59.48 90.51 -16.63
CA ALA A 383 58.78 89.37 -17.23
C ALA A 383 59.73 88.25 -17.69
N LYS A 384 60.96 88.60 -18.12
CA LYS A 384 62.01 87.62 -18.47
C LYS A 384 62.64 86.97 -17.24
N SER A 385 62.75 87.67 -16.11
CA SER A 385 63.15 87.08 -14.82
C SER A 385 62.05 86.25 -14.15
N GLU A 386 60.78 86.64 -14.26
CA GLU A 386 59.64 85.88 -13.73
C GLU A 386 59.46 84.54 -14.46
N SER A 387 59.76 84.48 -15.76
CA SER A 387 59.82 83.23 -16.53
C SER A 387 60.87 82.24 -15.99
N LEU A 388 61.96 82.74 -15.39
CA LEU A 388 63.01 81.89 -14.78
C LEU A 388 62.70 81.48 -13.33
N LEU A 389 61.87 82.24 -12.60
CA LEU A 389 61.44 81.90 -11.24
C LEU A 389 60.25 80.92 -11.18
N GLN A 390 59.63 80.56 -12.31
CA GLN A 390 58.58 79.53 -12.34
C GLN A 390 59.11 78.08 -12.26
N LEU A 391 60.43 77.86 -12.40
CA LEU A 391 61.06 76.53 -12.22
C LEU A 391 61.56 76.25 -10.80
N GLU A 392 61.57 77.25 -9.91
CA GLU A 392 61.96 77.08 -8.50
C GLU A 392 60.75 76.98 -7.55
N LYS A 393 59.56 76.76 -8.12
CA LYS A 393 58.28 76.57 -7.41
C LYS A 393 58.16 75.18 -6.75
N ARG A 394 59.21 74.74 -6.03
CA ARG A 394 59.23 73.51 -5.22
C ARG A 394 59.98 73.65 -3.88
N ARG A 395 59.78 74.76 -3.19
CA ARG A 395 59.87 74.90 -1.72
C ARG A 395 59.50 76.33 -1.33
N GLU A 396 58.32 76.53 -0.76
CA GLU A 396 58.09 77.47 0.35
C GLU A 396 56.64 77.34 0.85
N SER A 397 56.51 76.53 1.88
CA SER A 397 55.46 76.64 2.89
C SER A 397 55.90 77.66 3.96
N THR A 398 54.90 78.24 4.63
CA THR A 398 54.92 79.08 5.86
C THR A 398 54.77 80.59 5.65
N GLU A 399 53.51 81.01 5.69
CA GLU A 399 53.07 82.38 5.91
C GLU A 399 53.19 82.72 7.40
N MET A 400 53.76 83.89 7.73
CA MET A 400 53.33 84.65 8.91
C MET A 400 53.65 86.15 8.74
N ASP A 401 52.93 86.96 9.52
CA ASP A 401 53.14 88.36 9.85
C ASP A 401 52.62 89.45 8.89
N ALA A 402 51.67 90.23 9.41
CA ALA A 402 51.22 91.50 8.87
C ALA A 402 51.06 92.53 10.00
N ALA A 403 51.79 93.65 9.88
CA ALA A 403 51.65 94.91 10.62
C ALA A 403 51.93 94.88 12.15
N SER A 404 52.52 95.90 12.80
CA SER A 404 52.70 97.31 12.42
C SER A 404 54.04 97.84 13.00
N ASN A 405 54.90 98.46 12.19
CA ASN A 405 55.04 99.93 12.09
C ASN A 405 55.82 100.63 13.24
N SER A 406 57.12 100.91 13.04
CA SER A 406 57.61 102.29 12.88
C SER A 406 59.15 102.39 12.82
N ASN A 407 59.62 103.30 11.97
CA ASN A 407 60.93 103.98 11.94
C ASN A 407 62.20 103.20 11.55
N SER A 408 62.76 103.70 10.45
CA SER A 408 64.15 103.59 9.98
C SER A 408 65.11 104.32 10.96
N ASP A 409 66.44 104.22 10.91
CA ASP A 409 67.31 104.36 9.73
C ASP A 409 68.44 103.34 9.61
N SER A 410 68.81 103.09 8.35
CA SER A 410 69.87 102.18 7.96
C SER A 410 71.14 102.92 7.50
N THR A 411 72.23 102.66 8.22
CA THR A 411 73.52 102.25 7.65
C THR A 411 74.33 103.14 6.66
N ASN A 412 75.60 103.31 7.06
CA ASN A 412 76.84 102.95 6.32
C ASN A 412 77.51 103.88 5.28
N LYS A 413 78.80 104.16 5.59
CA LYS A 413 80.04 103.90 4.78
C LYS A 413 80.28 104.81 3.54
N THR A 414 81.50 105.17 3.12
CA THR A 414 82.92 104.78 3.41
C THR A 414 83.83 105.94 2.93
N HIS A 415 84.80 106.47 3.71
CA HIS A 415 86.22 106.06 3.81
C HIS A 415 87.10 106.15 2.52
N ILE A 416 88.19 106.97 2.53
CA ILE A 416 89.62 106.67 2.19
C ILE A 416 90.47 107.91 1.77
N CYS A 417 91.79 107.85 2.05
CA CYS A 417 92.93 108.76 1.73
C CYS A 417 92.96 110.15 2.43
N GLU A 418 93.95 110.57 3.22
CA GLU A 418 95.42 110.37 3.37
C GLU A 418 96.37 111.34 2.62
N SER A 419 97.35 111.83 3.41
CA SER A 419 98.69 112.38 3.04
C SER A 419 98.85 113.82 2.50
N LEU A 420 99.41 114.68 3.38
CA LEU A 420 100.50 115.69 3.24
C LEU A 420 100.32 116.76 4.34
N THR A 421 101.27 117.26 5.12
CA THR A 421 102.71 117.01 5.39
C THR A 421 103.10 117.95 6.53
N GLN A 422 104.04 117.57 7.40
CA GLN A 422 104.82 118.55 8.16
C GLN A 422 105.80 119.25 7.20
N VAL A 423 106.01 120.57 7.31
CA VAL A 423 107.31 121.23 7.10
C VAL A 423 107.36 122.51 7.95
N THR A 424 108.48 122.71 8.63
CA THR A 424 108.90 123.93 9.36
C THR A 424 109.54 124.95 8.42
N SER A 425 109.52 126.25 8.74
CA SER A 425 110.74 126.99 9.18
C SER A 425 110.68 128.53 9.04
N ASP A 426 111.59 129.17 9.78
CA ASP A 426 112.38 130.38 9.44
C ASP A 426 111.76 131.79 9.35
N LEU A 427 112.10 132.57 10.39
CA LEU A 427 112.98 133.76 10.33
C LEU A 427 112.56 135.00 9.49
N ASP A 428 112.23 136.02 10.27
CA ASP A 428 112.94 137.31 10.33
C ASP A 428 112.59 138.51 9.45
N GLN A 429 112.60 139.66 10.15
CA GLN A 429 113.04 140.99 9.72
C GLN A 429 112.21 141.70 8.63
N SER A 430 112.19 143.03 8.55
CA SER A 430 112.38 144.12 9.53
C SER A 430 112.07 145.43 8.79
N SER A 431 111.49 146.45 9.44
CA SER A 431 111.59 147.86 9.01
C SER A 431 110.83 148.78 9.98
N GLU A 432 111.31 149.95 10.39
CA GLU A 432 112.68 150.38 10.68
C GLU A 432 112.65 151.71 11.45
N ALA A 433 113.81 152.12 11.98
CA ALA A 433 114.27 153.51 12.04
C ALA A 433 113.31 154.64 12.52
N GLY A 434 113.33 154.85 13.85
CA GLY A 434 114.01 156.03 14.38
C GLY A 434 113.25 157.38 14.41
N LYS A 435 113.97 158.39 14.96
CA LYS A 435 113.45 159.68 15.46
C LYS A 435 112.49 159.46 16.65
N GLY A 436 112.90 159.65 17.90
CA GLY A 436 113.99 160.49 18.38
C GLY A 436 113.56 161.96 18.38
N HIS A 437 113.93 162.66 19.45
CA HIS A 437 113.46 164.00 19.81
C HIS A 437 111.98 164.08 20.20
N ASN A 438 111.58 164.84 21.20
CA ASN A 438 112.19 165.49 22.37
C ASN A 438 111.15 166.53 22.80
N LEU A 439 111.28 167.01 24.04
CA LEU A 439 110.70 168.25 24.55
C LEU A 439 109.16 168.20 24.71
N SER A 440 108.65 168.27 25.94
CA SER A 440 108.82 169.32 26.97
C SER A 440 107.91 170.52 26.71
N VAL A 441 107.05 170.78 27.69
CA VAL A 441 106.96 172.08 28.38
C VAL A 441 106.94 171.70 29.87
N ALA A 442 108.06 171.91 30.58
CA ALA A 442 108.33 173.06 31.46
C ALA A 442 107.41 173.07 32.71
N HIS A 443 107.88 173.12 33.97
CA HIS A 443 109.15 173.56 34.55
C HIS A 443 109.50 175.03 34.30
N ASP A 444 109.13 175.88 35.26
CA ASP A 444 109.83 177.13 35.57
C ASP A 444 110.54 176.95 36.92
N TYR A 445 111.78 177.42 37.19
CA TYR A 445 112.40 178.74 36.95
C TYR A 445 111.79 179.83 37.85
N ALA A 446 112.52 180.78 38.44
CA ALA A 446 113.95 181.01 38.68
C ALA A 446 114.06 181.84 40.00
N THR A 447 115.11 182.51 40.48
CA THR A 447 116.39 183.04 39.95
C THR A 447 117.32 183.25 41.16
N GLY A 448 118.63 183.33 40.93
CA GLY A 448 119.57 183.90 41.91
C GLY A 448 120.17 185.22 41.40
N GLU A 449 120.52 186.13 42.30
CA GLU A 449 121.35 187.34 42.12
C GLU A 449 121.88 187.69 43.53
N THR A 450 123.12 187.38 43.91
CA THR A 450 124.40 188.09 43.66
C THR A 450 124.37 189.62 43.84
N GLU A 451 125.00 190.05 44.94
CA GLU A 451 125.85 191.25 45.06
C GLU A 451 125.33 192.60 44.53
N ARG A 452 125.03 193.50 45.49
CA ARG A 452 125.84 194.72 45.76
C ARG A 452 125.43 195.31 47.13
N GLN A 453 126.39 195.47 48.07
CA GLN A 453 127.11 196.71 48.41
C GLN A 453 126.24 197.76 49.15
N LEU A 454 126.68 198.51 50.16
CA LEU A 454 127.98 198.66 50.85
C LEU A 454 127.76 199.41 52.21
N SER A 455 128.80 199.51 53.04
CA SER A 455 128.87 200.13 54.39
C SER A 455 128.58 199.15 55.55
N GLU A 456 129.50 198.79 56.45
CA GLU A 456 130.82 199.35 56.84
C GLU A 456 130.76 200.79 57.35
N ARG A 457 130.84 200.93 58.70
CA ARG A 457 130.83 202.10 59.61
C ARG A 457 129.70 201.97 60.63
N LEU A 458 129.91 202.00 61.95
CA LEU A 458 131.11 201.89 62.80
C LEU A 458 130.68 200.92 63.94
N ILE A 459 131.52 200.02 64.46
CA ILE A 459 132.56 200.31 65.47
C ILE A 459 132.00 201.16 66.62
N GLU A 460 132.10 200.60 67.85
CA GLU A 460 131.76 201.21 69.14
C GLU A 460 130.25 201.42 69.44
N LEU A 461 129.69 200.94 70.56
CA LEU A 461 130.21 200.19 71.72
C LEU A 461 129.06 199.39 72.38
N GLU A 462 129.38 198.25 73.01
CA GLU A 462 128.62 197.63 74.12
C GLU A 462 127.19 197.03 73.86
N LYS A 463 127.03 196.13 72.87
CA LYS A 463 125.87 195.19 72.81
C LYS A 463 126.17 193.72 72.37
N GLU A 464 127.41 193.37 72.07
CA GLU A 464 127.75 192.17 71.27
C GLU A 464 127.95 190.85 72.05
N VAL A 465 126.94 190.31 72.75
CA VAL A 465 127.07 188.98 73.41
C VAL A 465 125.91 187.99 73.16
N LEU A 466 124.71 188.42 72.75
CA LEU A 466 123.50 187.59 72.92
C LEU A 466 122.86 186.95 71.67
N ALA A 467 123.28 187.26 70.44
CA ALA A 467 122.57 186.79 69.22
C ALA A 467 122.98 185.39 68.69
N GLY A 468 124.06 184.79 69.21
CA GLY A 468 124.65 183.57 68.61
C GLY A 468 123.93 182.24 68.89
N GLN A 469 123.01 182.19 69.86
CA GLN A 469 122.42 180.93 70.33
C GLN A 469 121.15 180.50 69.57
N GLU A 470 120.40 181.44 68.99
CA GLU A 470 119.08 181.14 68.40
C GLU A 470 119.17 180.42 67.05
N ALA A 471 120.25 180.65 66.28
CA ALA A 471 120.41 180.08 64.93
C ALA A 471 120.68 178.57 64.87
N LEU A 472 121.04 177.93 65.99
CA LEU A 472 121.30 176.48 66.04
C LEU A 472 120.03 175.65 66.31
N LEU A 473 119.00 176.22 66.92
CA LEU A 473 117.77 175.50 67.31
C LEU A 473 116.84 175.23 66.12
N SER A 474 116.73 176.17 65.18
CA SER A 474 115.88 176.02 63.99
C SER A 474 116.32 174.89 63.06
N ARG A 475 117.64 174.66 62.95
CA ARG A 475 118.22 173.60 62.12
C ARG A 475 118.00 172.19 62.68
N LEU A 476 117.68 172.08 63.98
CA LEU A 476 117.35 170.80 64.61
C LEU A 476 115.93 170.34 64.25
N SER A 477 114.93 171.24 64.28
CA SER A 477 113.51 170.85 64.06
C SER A 477 113.27 170.33 62.65
N GLN A 478 113.86 170.95 61.63
CA GLN A 478 113.75 170.50 60.23
C GLN A 478 114.24 169.05 60.01
N SER A 479 115.20 168.59 60.82
CA SER A 479 115.69 167.21 60.76
C SER A 479 114.73 166.19 61.42
N GLN A 480 113.92 166.63 62.40
CA GLN A 480 112.95 165.77 63.08
C GLN A 480 111.73 165.50 62.20
N GLU A 481 111.19 166.50 61.52
CA GLU A 481 110.01 166.37 60.64
C GLU A 481 110.26 165.36 59.50
N ALA A 482 111.43 165.40 58.87
CA ALA A 482 111.84 164.42 57.86
C ALA A 482 111.91 162.97 58.40
N CYS A 483 112.25 162.80 59.67
CA CYS A 483 112.30 161.48 60.32
C CYS A 483 110.91 160.93 60.64
N GLU A 484 109.89 161.77 60.83
CA GLU A 484 108.52 161.31 61.06
C GLU A 484 107.86 160.86 59.76
N HIS A 485 108.03 161.62 58.66
CA HIS A 485 107.48 161.23 57.37
C HIS A 485 107.99 159.85 56.87
N LEU A 486 109.27 159.53 57.12
CA LEU A 486 109.83 158.21 56.79
C LEU A 486 109.24 157.06 57.65
N LYS A 487 108.82 157.34 58.89
CA LYS A 487 108.13 156.35 59.74
C LYS A 487 106.72 156.07 59.21
N GLU A 488 105.97 157.11 58.84
CA GLU A 488 104.63 156.96 58.28
C GLU A 488 104.63 156.11 57.00
N GLN A 489 105.60 156.32 56.10
CA GLN A 489 105.78 155.51 54.90
C GLN A 489 106.09 154.03 55.23
N LEU A 490 106.95 153.76 56.22
CA LEU A 490 107.24 152.41 56.69
C LEU A 490 106.02 151.71 57.31
N GLU A 491 105.18 152.45 58.03
CA GLU A 491 103.93 151.91 58.55
C GLU A 491 102.88 151.65 57.46
N ALA A 492 102.78 152.53 56.46
CA ALA A 492 101.91 152.32 55.29
C ALA A 492 102.30 151.03 54.54
N LEU A 493 103.60 150.82 54.31
CA LEU A 493 104.12 149.57 53.72
C LEU A 493 103.80 148.34 54.58
N ARG A 494 103.95 148.42 55.91
CA ARG A 494 103.55 147.32 56.82
C ARG A 494 102.07 146.98 56.73
N ARG A 495 101.18 147.99 56.70
CA ARG A 495 99.73 147.77 56.53
C ARG A 495 99.41 147.13 55.18
N HIS A 496 100.13 147.52 54.12
CA HIS A 496 99.97 146.93 52.79
C HIS A 496 100.38 145.45 52.76
N SER A 497 101.54 145.11 53.34
CA SER A 497 102.00 143.71 53.45
C SER A 497 101.03 142.82 54.25
N LEU A 498 100.44 143.34 55.34
CA LEU A 498 99.42 142.62 56.12
C LEU A 498 98.14 142.39 55.31
N SER A 499 97.63 143.41 54.61
CA SER A 499 96.46 143.29 53.72
C SER A 499 96.68 142.26 52.60
N LEU A 500 97.90 142.20 52.06
CA LEU A 500 98.26 141.24 51.02
C LEU A 500 98.35 139.81 51.59
N GLN A 501 98.88 139.63 52.80
CA GLN A 501 98.86 138.36 53.54
C GLN A 501 97.42 137.89 53.85
N ASP A 502 96.53 138.79 54.27
CA ASP A 502 95.10 138.52 54.46
C ASP A 502 94.41 138.12 53.14
N SER A 503 94.81 138.72 52.02
CA SER A 503 94.27 138.34 50.69
C SER A 503 94.71 136.93 50.26
N CYS A 504 95.99 136.58 50.50
CA CYS A 504 96.52 135.25 50.20
C CYS A 504 95.86 134.16 51.05
N THR A 505 95.66 134.40 52.36
CA THR A 505 94.99 133.42 53.23
C THR A 505 93.52 133.20 52.84
N ARG A 506 92.79 134.26 52.46
CA ARG A 506 91.42 134.15 51.92
C ARG A 506 91.36 133.33 50.63
N LEU A 507 92.26 133.58 49.69
CA LEU A 507 92.36 132.77 48.46
C LEU A 507 92.70 131.31 48.75
N GLN A 508 93.58 131.05 49.72
CA GLN A 508 93.91 129.70 50.14
C GLN A 508 92.72 128.97 50.77
N THR A 509 91.92 129.64 51.60
CA THR A 509 90.68 129.04 52.17
C THR A 509 89.61 128.78 51.12
N LEU A 510 89.43 129.66 50.14
CA LEU A 510 88.50 129.42 49.02
C LEU A 510 88.97 128.25 48.15
N ASN A 511 90.29 128.11 47.93
CA ASN A 511 90.85 126.98 47.18
C ASN A 511 90.62 125.65 47.90
N THR A 512 90.84 125.58 49.23
CA THR A 512 90.56 124.35 49.99
C THR A 512 89.07 124.03 50.07
N GLN A 513 88.18 125.03 50.13
CA GLN A 513 86.73 124.82 50.03
C GLN A 513 86.35 124.19 48.68
N LEU A 514 86.82 124.75 47.56
CA LEU A 514 86.58 124.20 46.23
C LEU A 514 87.15 122.78 46.06
N GLN A 515 88.30 122.46 46.66
CA GLN A 515 88.85 121.10 46.66
C GLN A 515 87.98 120.12 47.46
N VAL A 516 87.47 120.54 48.64
CA VAL A 516 86.54 119.72 49.45
C VAL A 516 85.21 119.52 48.71
N GLU A 517 84.69 120.55 48.03
CA GLU A 517 83.50 120.44 47.19
C GLU A 517 83.74 119.50 45.99
N GLN A 518 84.88 119.59 45.31
CA GLN A 518 85.24 118.68 44.21
C GLN A 518 85.35 117.22 44.68
N VAL A 519 85.95 116.97 45.86
CA VAL A 519 86.04 115.64 46.46
C VAL A 519 84.65 115.14 46.90
N SER A 520 83.83 116.01 47.50
CA SER A 520 82.44 115.69 47.87
C SER A 520 81.61 115.31 46.65
N MET A 521 81.60 116.16 45.61
CA MET A 521 80.85 115.91 44.37
C MET A 521 81.34 114.67 43.63
N SER A 522 82.65 114.40 43.59
CA SER A 522 83.17 113.16 42.99
C SER A 522 82.80 111.91 43.79
N SER A 523 82.76 111.98 45.13
CA SER A 523 82.28 110.87 45.98
C SER A 523 80.77 110.62 45.80
N GLN A 524 79.96 111.68 45.67
CA GLN A 524 78.53 111.58 45.40
C GLN A 524 78.28 111.01 44.00
N HIS A 525 79.05 111.43 43.00
CA HIS A 525 78.96 110.90 41.64
C HIS A 525 79.34 109.40 41.59
N ALA A 526 80.41 109.00 42.28
CA ALA A 526 80.79 107.59 42.41
C ALA A 526 79.69 106.75 43.09
N ALA A 527 79.10 107.26 44.19
CA ALA A 527 77.99 106.59 44.88
C ALA A 527 76.69 106.51 44.05
N LEU A 528 76.45 107.50 43.17
CA LEU A 528 75.36 107.43 42.20
C LEU A 528 75.64 106.38 41.12
N LEU A 529 76.86 106.30 40.59
CA LEU A 529 77.24 105.29 39.60
C LEU A 529 77.15 103.87 40.17
N THR A 530 77.63 103.63 41.40
CA THR A 530 77.46 102.30 42.03
C THR A 530 75.98 101.98 42.21
N ARG A 531 75.17 102.93 42.69
CA ARG A 531 73.72 102.74 42.84
C ARG A 531 73.00 102.48 41.51
N CYS A 532 73.42 103.11 40.41
CA CYS A 532 72.91 102.83 39.07
C CYS A 532 73.27 101.41 38.65
N SER A 533 74.54 101.00 38.76
CA SER A 533 74.97 99.62 38.42
C SER A 533 74.29 98.55 39.27
N GLU A 534 74.06 98.81 40.56
CA GLU A 534 73.25 97.92 41.42
C GLU A 534 71.80 97.82 40.94
N SER A 535 71.21 98.92 40.47
CA SER A 535 69.84 98.91 39.94
C SER A 535 69.75 98.19 38.60
N GLU A 536 70.73 98.33 37.71
CA GLU A 536 70.84 97.59 36.45
C GLU A 536 70.97 96.09 36.69
N VAL A 537 71.84 95.67 37.64
CA VAL A 537 71.97 94.27 38.04
C VAL A 537 70.67 93.73 38.66
N ARG A 538 69.97 94.51 39.48
CA ARG A 538 68.64 94.13 40.01
C ARG A 538 67.59 93.98 38.90
N CYS A 539 67.57 94.88 37.91
CA CYS A 539 66.70 94.77 36.75
C CYS A 539 67.01 93.50 35.93
N ALA A 540 68.29 93.24 35.63
CA ALA A 540 68.71 92.04 34.92
C ALA A 540 68.37 90.73 35.67
N ALA A 541 68.45 90.74 37.01
CA ALA A 541 68.02 89.61 37.85
C ALA A 541 66.50 89.39 37.77
N LEU A 542 65.70 90.45 37.92
CA LEU A 542 64.23 90.37 37.80
C LEU A 542 63.78 89.96 36.39
N GLU A 543 64.48 90.40 35.35
CA GLU A 543 64.26 89.92 33.98
C GLU A 543 64.59 88.43 33.82
N ALA A 544 65.68 87.95 34.45
CA ALA A 544 66.04 86.54 34.42
C ALA A 544 65.01 85.69 35.16
N GLU A 545 64.54 86.13 36.33
CA GLU A 545 63.44 85.51 37.08
C GLU A 545 62.15 85.49 36.24
N SER A 546 61.77 86.61 35.61
CA SER A 546 60.61 86.68 34.70
C SER A 546 60.72 85.68 33.54
N LYS A 547 61.91 85.54 32.94
CA LYS A 547 62.18 84.54 31.89
C LYS A 547 62.14 83.10 32.43
N VAL A 548 62.44 82.85 33.70
CA VAL A 548 62.27 81.52 34.35
C VAL A 548 60.78 81.25 34.58
N TRP A 549 60.04 82.17 35.18
CA TRP A 549 58.59 82.05 35.37
C TRP A 549 57.82 81.86 34.06
N ALA A 550 58.26 82.50 32.97
CA ALA A 550 57.71 82.28 31.63
C ALA A 550 57.90 80.83 31.17
N ARG A 551 59.12 80.28 31.27
CA ARG A 551 59.41 78.88 30.93
C ARG A 551 58.66 77.89 31.81
N GLU A 552 58.60 78.11 33.12
CA GLU A 552 57.82 77.25 34.03
C GLU A 552 56.33 77.26 33.68
N ARG A 553 55.79 78.41 33.28
CA ARG A 553 54.42 78.53 32.77
C ARG A 553 54.24 77.75 31.47
N GLU A 554 55.14 77.92 30.49
CA GLU A 554 55.12 77.17 29.22
C GLU A 554 55.22 75.65 29.45
N GLU A 555 56.11 75.20 30.33
CA GLU A 555 56.23 73.79 30.72
C GLU A 555 54.96 73.29 31.42
N SER A 556 54.34 74.09 32.28
CA SER A 556 53.08 73.72 32.93
C SER A 556 51.95 73.57 31.92
N VAL A 557 51.89 74.44 30.90
CA VAL A 557 50.95 74.35 29.78
C VAL A 557 51.24 73.09 28.96
N ALA A 558 52.50 72.83 28.60
CA ALA A 558 52.88 71.61 27.88
C ALA A 558 52.50 70.33 28.64
N ARG A 559 52.69 70.29 29.97
CA ARG A 559 52.25 69.19 30.84
C ARG A 559 50.71 69.06 30.86
N MET A 560 49.97 70.16 30.97
CA MET A 560 48.50 70.15 30.93
C MET A 560 47.97 69.69 29.57
N GLU A 561 48.56 70.13 28.46
CA GLU A 561 48.17 69.68 27.13
C GLU A 561 48.53 68.21 26.86
N ALA A 562 49.65 67.71 27.39
CA ALA A 562 50.00 66.30 27.31
C ALA A 562 48.94 65.44 28.02
N LEU A 563 48.58 65.81 29.26
CA LEU A 563 47.47 65.19 30.00
C LEU A 563 46.13 65.30 29.26
N ARG A 564 45.85 66.43 28.59
CA ARG A 564 44.65 66.61 27.77
C ARG A 564 44.63 65.65 26.57
N ARG A 565 45.74 65.52 25.85
CA ARG A 565 45.90 64.57 24.73
C ARG A 565 45.79 63.12 25.18
N ASP A 566 46.29 62.78 26.36
CA ASP A 566 46.14 61.43 26.92
C ASP A 566 44.71 61.16 27.40
N HIS A 567 44.01 62.16 27.94
CA HIS A 567 42.58 62.05 28.22
C HIS A 567 41.73 61.92 26.94
N GLU A 568 42.04 62.66 25.88
CA GLU A 568 41.44 62.51 24.53
C GLU A 568 41.69 61.10 23.96
N ARG A 569 42.89 60.54 24.12
CA ARG A 569 43.21 59.16 23.72
C ARG A 569 42.41 58.13 24.53
N MET A 570 42.34 58.30 25.85
CA MET A 570 41.59 57.38 26.73
C MET A 570 40.09 57.42 26.47
N THR A 571 39.50 58.61 26.27
CA THR A 571 38.08 58.74 25.92
C THR A 571 37.77 58.18 24.54
N ALA A 572 38.65 58.37 23.54
CA ALA A 572 38.51 57.72 22.24
C ALA A 572 38.64 56.18 22.30
N LEU A 573 39.43 55.63 23.22
CA LEU A 573 39.48 54.19 23.47
C LEU A 573 38.22 53.68 24.20
N GLN A 574 37.72 54.42 25.18
CA GLN A 574 36.46 54.10 25.87
C GLN A 574 35.28 54.07 24.89
N GLN A 575 35.14 55.08 24.03
CA GLN A 575 34.10 55.13 22.99
C GLN A 575 34.19 53.94 22.01
N ARG A 576 35.41 53.53 21.62
CA ARG A 576 35.58 52.33 20.78
C ARG A 576 35.17 51.06 21.51
N GLN A 577 35.54 50.91 22.79
CA GLN A 577 35.15 49.76 23.61
C GLN A 577 33.64 49.73 23.86
N GLU A 578 32.99 50.88 24.06
CA GLU A 578 31.54 51.01 24.17
C GLU A 578 30.85 50.52 22.88
N VAL A 579 31.27 51.00 21.71
CA VAL A 579 30.74 50.54 20.41
C VAL A 579 31.01 49.05 20.16
N GLU A 580 32.21 48.55 20.48
CA GLU A 580 32.54 47.11 20.36
C GLU A 580 31.64 46.24 21.27
N LEU A 581 31.32 46.72 22.48
CA LEU A 581 30.41 46.03 23.40
C LEU A 581 28.96 46.10 22.93
N GLU A 582 28.50 47.25 22.44
CA GLU A 582 27.17 47.41 21.83
C GLU A 582 27.01 46.46 20.62
N GLU A 583 27.98 46.44 19.71
CA GLU A 583 28.00 45.49 18.58
C GLU A 583 27.94 44.03 19.05
N MET A 584 28.63 43.67 20.13
CA MET A 584 28.60 42.30 20.68
C MET A 584 27.27 41.97 21.35
N LEU A 585 26.62 42.94 21.99
CA LEU A 585 25.26 42.81 22.51
C LEU A 585 24.24 42.65 21.38
N ASP A 586 24.40 43.37 20.27
CA ASP A 586 23.56 43.24 19.08
C ASP A 586 23.76 41.91 18.35
N LYS A 587 25.02 41.48 18.14
CA LYS A 587 25.32 40.13 17.61
C LYS A 587 24.70 39.05 18.51
N HIS A 588 24.74 39.24 19.83
CA HIS A 588 24.12 38.30 20.76
C HIS A 588 22.58 38.36 20.74
N SER A 589 21.97 39.54 20.59
CA SER A 589 20.51 39.70 20.49
C SER A 589 19.97 39.07 19.19
N GLN A 590 20.69 39.26 18.07
CA GLN A 590 20.43 38.61 16.78
C GLN A 590 20.59 37.08 16.88
N LEU A 591 21.64 36.57 17.52
CA LEU A 591 21.81 35.13 17.74
C LEU A 591 20.69 34.55 18.63
N ARG A 592 20.22 35.27 19.66
CA ARG A 592 19.05 34.87 20.45
C ARG A 592 17.77 34.85 19.60
N SER A 593 17.54 35.84 18.72
CA SER A 593 16.35 35.85 17.85
C SER A 593 16.39 34.72 16.82
N ASN A 594 17.57 34.45 16.26
CA ASN A 594 17.79 33.34 15.32
C ASN A 594 17.60 31.98 16.00
N ASN A 595 18.10 31.79 17.22
CA ASN A 595 17.84 30.56 17.98
C ASN A 595 16.35 30.39 18.26
N ARG A 596 15.63 31.45 18.69
CA ARG A 596 14.18 31.40 18.88
C ARG A 596 13.42 31.06 17.60
N SER A 597 13.83 31.59 16.44
CA SER A 597 13.19 31.27 15.16
C SER A 597 13.51 29.85 14.69
N LEU A 598 14.73 29.35 14.89
CA LEU A 598 15.11 27.96 14.64
C LEU A 598 14.36 26.98 15.54
N GLU A 599 14.21 27.28 16.83
CA GLU A 599 13.38 26.46 17.72
C GLU A 599 11.90 26.48 17.33
N ALA A 600 11.38 27.62 16.85
CA ALA A 600 10.00 27.70 16.34
C ALA A 600 9.84 26.82 15.09
N GLN A 601 10.77 26.90 14.14
CA GLN A 601 10.80 26.02 12.97
C GLN A 601 10.95 24.54 13.36
N HIS A 602 11.74 24.21 14.38
CA HIS A 602 11.86 22.83 14.87
C HIS A 602 10.53 22.32 15.43
N ARG A 603 9.83 23.14 16.23
CA ARG A 603 8.48 22.82 16.75
C ARG A 603 7.45 22.68 15.63
N GLU A 604 7.49 23.52 14.60
CA GLU A 604 6.64 23.39 13.40
C GLU A 604 6.95 22.12 12.59
N LEU A 605 8.22 21.72 12.49
CA LEU A 605 8.60 20.47 11.84
C LEU A 605 8.16 19.26 12.66
N GLU A 606 8.23 19.32 13.99
CA GLU A 606 7.70 18.29 14.89
C GLU A 606 6.17 18.16 14.79
N THR A 607 5.41 19.26 14.69
CA THR A 607 3.95 19.18 14.51
C THR A 607 3.61 18.60 13.14
N ARG A 608 4.26 19.07 12.05
CA ARG A 608 4.08 18.49 10.71
C ARG A 608 4.47 17.00 10.66
N TYR A 609 5.51 16.59 11.39
CA TYR A 609 5.89 15.17 11.48
C TYR A 609 4.81 14.33 12.19
N LYS A 610 4.22 14.85 13.28
CA LYS A 610 3.09 14.21 13.97
C LYS A 610 1.86 14.12 13.07
N GLU A 611 1.49 15.21 12.40
CA GLU A 611 0.40 15.27 11.42
C GLU A 611 0.60 14.26 10.25
N LEU A 612 1.84 14.10 9.76
CA LEU A 612 2.17 13.10 8.74
C LEU A 612 2.11 11.66 9.28
N LEU A 613 2.46 11.45 10.55
CA LEU A 613 2.35 10.15 11.21
C LEU A 613 0.88 9.76 11.43
N ASP A 614 0.05 10.69 11.88
CA ASP A 614 -1.40 10.51 12.03
C ASP A 614 -2.11 10.35 10.68
N GLY A 615 -1.66 11.09 9.66
CA GLY A 615 -2.11 10.89 8.27
C GLY A 615 -1.75 9.50 7.74
N LYS A 616 -0.56 8.98 8.10
CA LYS A 616 -0.13 7.62 7.73
C LYS A 616 -0.95 6.55 8.44
N THR A 617 -1.21 6.65 9.75
CA THR A 617 -2.03 5.67 10.47
C THR A 617 -3.45 5.63 9.91
N GLN A 618 -4.07 6.79 9.67
CA GLN A 618 -5.39 6.89 9.05
C GLN A 618 -5.45 6.35 7.61
N LEU A 619 -4.36 6.44 6.84
CA LEU A 619 -4.27 5.81 5.51
C LEU A 619 -4.13 4.29 5.62
N GLU A 620 -3.33 3.79 6.57
CA GLU A 620 -3.23 2.36 6.82
C GLU A 620 -4.54 1.75 7.36
N GLU A 621 -5.31 2.49 8.16
CA GLU A 621 -6.66 2.11 8.60
C GLU A 621 -7.62 2.00 7.41
N ARG A 622 -7.70 3.02 6.56
CA ARG A 622 -8.50 2.96 5.32
C ARG A 622 -8.03 1.86 4.37
N GLU A 623 -6.73 1.59 4.30
CA GLU A 623 -6.22 0.44 3.55
C GLU A 623 -6.68 -0.90 4.13
N ARG A 624 -6.81 -1.03 5.46
CA ARG A 624 -7.34 -2.24 6.13
C ARG A 624 -8.85 -2.37 5.89
N GLU A 625 -9.61 -1.27 5.98
CA GLU A 625 -11.04 -1.23 5.64
C GLU A 625 -11.27 -1.67 4.18
N MET A 626 -10.58 -1.06 3.22
CA MET A 626 -10.67 -1.42 1.79
C MET A 626 -10.21 -2.86 1.49
N LYS A 627 -9.35 -3.48 2.32
CA LYS A 627 -8.98 -4.90 2.20
C LYS A 627 -10.10 -5.78 2.75
N ALA A 628 -10.64 -5.48 3.93
CA ALA A 628 -11.75 -6.20 4.53
C ALA A 628 -13.03 -6.14 3.66
N GLU A 629 -13.31 -5.00 3.02
CA GLU A 629 -14.41 -4.87 2.05
C GLU A 629 -14.21 -5.76 0.81
N ARG A 630 -12.98 -5.85 0.28
CA ARG A 630 -12.66 -6.75 -0.85
C ARG A 630 -12.81 -8.21 -0.45
N GLU A 631 -12.26 -8.60 0.70
CA GLU A 631 -12.40 -9.96 1.24
C GLU A 631 -13.87 -10.32 1.49
N ALA A 632 -14.68 -9.39 1.99
CA ALA A 632 -16.13 -9.57 2.13
C ALA A 632 -16.83 -9.75 0.78
N MET A 633 -16.51 -8.91 -0.22
CA MET A 633 -17.07 -9.03 -1.58
C MET A 633 -16.66 -10.34 -2.28
N GLU A 634 -15.42 -10.79 -2.08
CA GLU A 634 -14.93 -12.09 -2.56
C GLU A 634 -15.61 -13.26 -1.86
N ALA A 635 -15.79 -13.21 -0.54
CA ALA A 635 -16.53 -14.21 0.22
C ALA A 635 -18.01 -14.26 -0.18
N GLU A 636 -18.65 -13.12 -0.46
CA GLU A 636 -20.00 -13.11 -1.02
C GLU A 636 -20.05 -13.65 -2.45
N ALA A 637 -19.04 -13.37 -3.28
CA ALA A 637 -18.95 -13.94 -4.63
C ALA A 637 -18.78 -15.47 -4.59
N GLN A 638 -17.98 -15.99 -3.66
CA GLN A 638 -17.86 -17.43 -3.42
C GLN A 638 -19.20 -18.04 -2.99
N ARG A 639 -19.90 -17.43 -2.02
CA ARG A 639 -21.25 -17.86 -1.61
C ARG A 639 -22.26 -17.84 -2.76
N ARG A 640 -22.23 -16.80 -3.61
CA ARG A 640 -23.07 -16.75 -4.83
C ARG A 640 -22.79 -17.94 -5.75
N GLN A 641 -21.51 -18.21 -6.06
CA GLN A 641 -21.13 -19.39 -6.86
C GLN A 641 -21.51 -20.72 -6.20
N GLU A 642 -21.47 -20.84 -4.87
CA GLU A 642 -21.96 -22.04 -4.16
C GLU A 642 -23.46 -22.21 -4.36
N THR A 643 -24.25 -21.15 -4.18
CA THR A 643 -25.70 -21.19 -4.44
C THR A 643 -26.03 -21.46 -5.92
N GLU A 644 -25.22 -20.97 -6.87
CA GLU A 644 -25.37 -21.28 -8.29
C GLU A 644 -25.13 -22.77 -8.57
N ARG A 645 -24.07 -23.36 -8.01
CA ARG A 645 -23.79 -24.81 -8.10
C ARG A 645 -24.89 -25.66 -7.45
N GLU A 646 -25.50 -25.20 -6.37
CA GLU A 646 -26.65 -25.86 -5.76
C GLU A 646 -27.90 -25.78 -6.65
N LEU A 647 -28.16 -24.63 -7.27
CA LEU A 647 -29.23 -24.47 -8.25
C LEU A 647 -28.99 -25.33 -9.50
N GLU A 648 -27.75 -25.50 -9.96
CA GLU A 648 -27.40 -26.42 -11.05
C GLU A 648 -27.68 -27.88 -10.69
N ARG A 649 -27.24 -28.35 -9.50
CA ARG A 649 -27.57 -29.71 -9.01
C ARG A 649 -29.09 -29.93 -8.92
N LEU A 650 -29.82 -28.96 -8.39
CA LEU A 650 -31.28 -29.04 -8.28
C LEU A 650 -31.98 -29.03 -9.64
N LYS A 651 -31.40 -28.35 -10.67
CA LYS A 651 -31.88 -28.44 -12.06
C LYS A 651 -31.60 -29.83 -12.64
N GLU A 652 -30.39 -30.36 -12.50
CA GLU A 652 -30.05 -31.72 -12.96
C GLU A 652 -30.97 -32.78 -12.32
N ASP A 653 -31.23 -32.69 -11.02
CA ASP A 653 -32.13 -33.62 -10.33
C ASP A 653 -33.59 -33.43 -10.75
N ASN A 654 -34.02 -32.20 -11.06
CA ASN A 654 -35.34 -31.95 -11.65
C ASN A 654 -35.45 -32.57 -13.05
N GLU A 655 -34.43 -32.40 -13.90
CA GLU A 655 -34.36 -33.01 -15.23
C GLU A 655 -34.36 -34.55 -15.17
N ARG A 656 -33.60 -35.15 -14.24
CA ARG A 656 -33.62 -36.60 -13.97
C ARG A 656 -35.00 -37.09 -13.53
N LEU A 657 -35.69 -36.34 -12.66
CA LEU A 657 -37.06 -36.67 -12.25
C LEU A 657 -38.04 -36.53 -13.41
N GLN A 658 -37.86 -35.53 -14.29
CA GLN A 658 -38.67 -35.38 -15.51
C GLN A 658 -38.42 -36.52 -16.53
N THR A 659 -37.19 -37.01 -16.70
CA THR A 659 -36.93 -38.16 -17.58
C THR A 659 -37.55 -39.43 -17.00
N GLN A 660 -37.39 -39.68 -15.69
CA GLN A 660 -38.05 -40.80 -15.01
C GLN A 660 -39.58 -40.73 -15.11
N GLN A 661 -40.18 -39.53 -15.00
CA GLN A 661 -41.61 -39.34 -15.21
C GLN A 661 -42.04 -39.69 -16.63
N LYS A 662 -41.26 -39.28 -17.66
CA LYS A 662 -41.53 -39.62 -19.07
C LYS A 662 -41.40 -41.13 -19.32
N GLU A 663 -40.35 -41.76 -18.81
CA GLU A 663 -40.14 -43.21 -18.88
C GLU A 663 -41.28 -43.99 -18.21
N TRP A 664 -41.74 -43.54 -17.02
CA TRP A 664 -42.88 -44.13 -16.34
C TRP A 664 -44.19 -44.01 -17.13
N LEU A 665 -44.43 -42.86 -17.78
CA LEU A 665 -45.59 -42.66 -18.65
C LEU A 665 -45.54 -43.57 -19.89
N VAL A 666 -44.35 -43.77 -20.48
CA VAL A 666 -44.16 -44.73 -21.59
C VAL A 666 -44.44 -46.16 -21.10
N SER A 667 -43.88 -46.58 -19.98
CA SER A 667 -44.13 -47.91 -19.39
C SER A 667 -45.61 -48.12 -19.05
N GLN A 668 -46.31 -47.09 -18.55
CA GLN A 668 -47.75 -47.13 -18.33
C GLN A 668 -48.52 -47.35 -19.65
N ALA A 669 -48.15 -46.64 -20.71
CA ALA A 669 -48.77 -46.80 -22.03
C ALA A 669 -48.51 -48.20 -22.62
N GLU A 670 -47.29 -48.74 -22.47
CA GLU A 670 -46.93 -50.10 -22.86
C GLU A 670 -47.74 -51.16 -22.10
N LEU A 671 -47.90 -51.02 -20.78
CA LEU A 671 -48.73 -51.92 -19.97
C LEU A 671 -50.21 -51.85 -20.34
N LEU A 672 -50.73 -50.66 -20.67
CA LEU A 672 -52.10 -50.50 -21.17
C LEU A 672 -52.28 -51.15 -22.55
N ALA A 673 -51.28 -51.02 -23.43
CA ALA A 673 -51.24 -51.69 -24.73
C ALA A 673 -51.21 -53.21 -24.58
N GLN A 674 -50.31 -53.75 -23.75
CA GLN A 674 -50.26 -55.18 -23.41
C GLN A 674 -51.59 -55.67 -22.83
N GLY A 675 -52.20 -54.93 -21.91
CA GLY A 675 -53.52 -55.23 -21.38
C GLY A 675 -54.62 -55.24 -22.44
N SER A 676 -54.51 -54.42 -23.50
CA SER A 676 -55.43 -54.46 -24.65
C SER A 676 -55.19 -55.66 -25.57
N MET A 677 -53.92 -56.04 -25.79
CA MET A 677 -53.55 -57.23 -26.57
C MET A 677 -54.04 -58.50 -25.87
N LEU A 678 -53.76 -58.66 -24.57
CA LEU A 678 -54.20 -59.81 -23.77
C LEU A 678 -55.73 -59.93 -23.71
N ARG A 679 -56.47 -58.81 -23.70
CA ARG A 679 -57.94 -58.84 -23.85
C ARG A 679 -58.37 -59.32 -25.24
N GLY A 680 -57.68 -58.87 -26.30
CA GLY A 680 -57.90 -59.35 -27.67
C GLY A 680 -57.63 -60.84 -27.83
N GLU A 681 -56.51 -61.33 -27.31
CA GLU A 681 -56.15 -62.76 -27.26
C GLU A 681 -57.17 -63.57 -26.48
N LEU A 682 -57.59 -63.10 -25.30
CA LEU A 682 -58.65 -63.75 -24.51
C LEU A 682 -59.97 -63.82 -25.28
N SER A 683 -60.39 -62.74 -25.95
CA SER A 683 -61.59 -62.74 -26.78
C SER A 683 -61.46 -63.65 -28.00
N ALA A 684 -60.28 -63.73 -28.64
CA ALA A 684 -60.01 -64.67 -29.72
C ALA A 684 -60.10 -66.13 -29.23
N SER A 685 -59.44 -66.46 -28.12
CA SER A 685 -59.53 -67.79 -27.49
C SER A 685 -60.95 -68.14 -27.03
N GLN A 686 -61.74 -67.17 -26.56
CA GLN A 686 -63.16 -67.37 -26.26
C GLN A 686 -63.97 -67.68 -27.52
N LEU A 687 -63.74 -66.96 -28.62
CA LEU A 687 -64.40 -67.23 -29.90
C LEU A 687 -64.01 -68.62 -30.44
N GLU A 688 -62.73 -68.98 -30.41
CA GLU A 688 -62.26 -70.33 -30.74
C GLU A 688 -62.90 -71.40 -29.86
N ARG A 689 -63.02 -71.16 -28.54
CA ARG A 689 -63.73 -72.07 -27.63
C ARG A 689 -65.18 -72.24 -28.05
N THR A 690 -65.92 -71.16 -28.30
CA THR A 690 -67.33 -71.23 -28.72
C THR A 690 -67.50 -71.93 -30.07
N ARG A 691 -66.55 -71.74 -31.00
CA ARG A 691 -66.50 -72.46 -32.28
C ARG A 691 -66.30 -73.96 -32.07
N LEU A 692 -65.29 -74.36 -31.28
CA LEU A 692 -65.03 -75.77 -30.96
C LEU A 692 -66.17 -76.40 -30.16
N GLU A 693 -66.85 -75.65 -29.29
CA GLU A 693 -68.06 -76.10 -28.60
C GLU A 693 -69.22 -76.37 -29.57
N GLY A 694 -69.37 -75.56 -30.62
CA GLY A 694 -70.32 -75.79 -31.72
C GLY A 694 -69.94 -76.96 -32.63
N GLU A 695 -68.66 -77.13 -32.95
CA GLU A 695 -68.16 -78.31 -33.67
C GLU A 695 -68.38 -79.60 -32.84
N LEU A 696 -68.18 -79.54 -31.51
CA LEU A 696 -68.48 -80.63 -30.59
C LEU A 696 -69.98 -80.93 -30.43
N SER A 697 -70.86 -79.93 -30.43
CA SER A 697 -72.31 -80.19 -30.40
C SER A 697 -72.78 -80.84 -31.70
N ALA A 698 -72.32 -80.37 -32.86
CA ALA A 698 -72.61 -81.00 -34.15
C ALA A 698 -72.10 -82.45 -34.20
N LEU A 699 -70.89 -82.72 -33.70
CA LEU A 699 -70.38 -84.10 -33.60
C LEU A 699 -71.24 -84.96 -32.65
N ARG A 700 -71.68 -84.44 -31.50
CA ARG A 700 -72.60 -85.16 -30.60
C ARG A 700 -73.94 -85.47 -31.26
N GLU A 701 -74.51 -84.53 -32.00
CA GLU A 701 -75.76 -84.74 -32.76
C GLU A 701 -75.59 -85.81 -33.84
N THR A 702 -74.48 -85.80 -34.59
CA THR A 702 -74.20 -86.87 -35.56
C THR A 702 -74.02 -88.23 -34.88
N ASN A 703 -73.36 -88.28 -33.72
CA ASN A 703 -73.17 -89.53 -32.97
C ASN A 703 -74.50 -90.06 -32.41
N GLN A 704 -75.35 -89.19 -31.83
CA GLN A 704 -76.70 -89.56 -31.40
C GLN A 704 -77.57 -90.06 -32.58
N SER A 705 -77.44 -89.45 -33.76
CA SER A 705 -78.10 -89.92 -34.99
C SER A 705 -77.61 -91.31 -35.41
N LEU A 706 -76.30 -91.57 -35.30
CA LEU A 706 -75.70 -92.89 -35.53
C LEU A 706 -76.16 -93.92 -34.49
N ASP A 707 -76.18 -93.58 -33.19
CA ASP A 707 -76.69 -94.44 -32.12
C ASP A 707 -78.16 -94.79 -32.32
N LEU A 708 -79.01 -93.83 -32.71
CA LEU A 708 -80.40 -94.08 -33.08
C LEU A 708 -80.51 -95.00 -34.31
N SER A 709 -79.62 -94.86 -35.30
CA SER A 709 -79.57 -95.75 -36.46
C SER A 709 -79.12 -97.18 -36.07
N ASN A 710 -78.18 -97.29 -35.13
CA ASN A 710 -77.67 -98.55 -34.60
C ASN A 710 -78.72 -99.27 -33.73
N ALA A 711 -79.46 -98.52 -32.91
CA ALA A 711 -80.61 -99.04 -32.16
C ALA A 711 -81.72 -99.56 -33.09
N ARG A 712 -82.00 -98.85 -34.19
CA ARG A 712 -82.94 -99.32 -35.25
C ARG A 712 -82.45 -100.61 -35.91
N LEU A 713 -81.17 -100.69 -36.29
CA LEU A 713 -80.54 -101.90 -36.84
C LEU A 713 -80.56 -103.07 -35.83
N THR A 714 -80.30 -102.79 -34.55
CA THR A 714 -80.35 -103.78 -33.47
C THR A 714 -81.76 -104.32 -33.26
N SER A 715 -82.79 -103.46 -33.32
CA SER A 715 -84.20 -103.89 -33.28
C SER A 715 -84.57 -104.75 -34.50
N GLN A 716 -84.11 -104.39 -35.71
CA GLN A 716 -84.28 -105.24 -36.91
C GLN A 716 -83.59 -106.60 -36.75
N TYR A 717 -82.37 -106.63 -36.18
CA TYR A 717 -81.63 -107.86 -35.89
C TYR A 717 -82.34 -108.73 -34.84
N GLN A 718 -82.87 -108.13 -33.78
CA GLN A 718 -83.65 -108.83 -32.75
C GLN A 718 -84.91 -109.44 -33.34
N LEU A 719 -85.65 -108.69 -34.17
CA LEU A 719 -86.84 -109.19 -34.87
C LEU A 719 -86.50 -110.35 -35.81
N LEU A 720 -85.43 -110.24 -36.59
CA LEU A 720 -84.93 -111.35 -37.44
C LEU A 720 -84.52 -112.57 -36.60
N THR A 721 -83.94 -112.37 -35.42
CA THR A 721 -83.55 -113.44 -34.50
C THR A 721 -84.77 -114.12 -33.89
N GLN A 722 -85.82 -113.37 -33.51
CA GLN A 722 -87.10 -113.91 -33.05
C GLN A 722 -87.81 -114.70 -34.15
N LEU A 723 -87.92 -114.13 -35.36
CA LEU A 723 -88.51 -114.82 -36.51
C LEU A 723 -87.75 -116.11 -36.84
N LYS A 724 -86.41 -116.09 -36.79
CA LYS A 724 -85.58 -117.29 -36.94
C LYS A 724 -85.88 -118.31 -35.83
N GLY A 725 -85.96 -117.88 -34.57
CA GLY A 725 -86.28 -118.75 -33.43
C GLY A 725 -87.65 -119.44 -33.59
N ASN A 726 -88.68 -118.68 -33.97
CA ASN A 726 -90.02 -119.22 -34.25
C ASN A 726 -89.98 -120.27 -35.36
N MET A 727 -89.27 -120.00 -36.47
CA MET A 727 -89.11 -120.98 -37.57
C MET A 727 -88.32 -122.23 -37.13
N GLU A 728 -87.38 -122.11 -36.18
CA GLU A 728 -86.66 -123.25 -35.59
C GLU A 728 -87.53 -124.05 -34.60
N GLU A 729 -88.46 -123.40 -33.90
CA GLU A 729 -89.47 -124.01 -33.03
C GLU A 729 -90.51 -124.78 -33.82
N GLU A 730 -91.08 -124.18 -34.87
CA GLU A 730 -92.00 -124.86 -35.79
C GLU A 730 -91.33 -126.08 -36.45
N ASN A 731 -90.07 -125.96 -36.89
CA ASN A 731 -89.30 -127.10 -37.40
C ASN A 731 -89.09 -128.19 -36.34
N ARG A 732 -88.83 -127.83 -35.07
CA ARG A 732 -88.74 -128.81 -33.97
C ARG A 732 -90.07 -129.53 -33.74
N HIS A 733 -91.18 -128.81 -33.70
CA HIS A 733 -92.50 -129.42 -33.54
C HIS A 733 -92.89 -130.32 -34.72
N LEU A 734 -92.57 -129.94 -35.96
CA LEU A 734 -92.72 -130.80 -37.13
C LEU A 734 -91.83 -132.06 -37.03
N ALA A 735 -90.61 -131.94 -36.49
CA ALA A 735 -89.73 -133.08 -36.25
C ALA A 735 -90.26 -134.00 -35.12
N GLU A 736 -90.82 -133.46 -34.05
CA GLU A 736 -91.47 -134.19 -32.95
C GLU A 736 -92.72 -134.94 -33.41
N GLN A 737 -93.56 -134.30 -34.23
CA GLN A 737 -94.71 -134.93 -34.88
C GLN A 737 -94.26 -136.09 -35.78
N ASN A 738 -93.25 -135.87 -36.64
CA ASN A 738 -92.67 -136.94 -37.45
C ASN A 738 -92.09 -138.08 -36.60
N GLN A 739 -91.41 -137.78 -35.49
CA GLN A 739 -90.87 -138.81 -34.59
C GLN A 739 -92.00 -139.61 -33.90
N SER A 740 -93.12 -138.96 -33.59
CA SER A 740 -94.29 -139.60 -32.99
C SER A 740 -95.00 -140.52 -34.00
N LEU A 741 -95.23 -140.05 -35.23
CA LEU A 741 -95.73 -140.87 -36.35
C LEU A 741 -94.81 -142.06 -36.67
N LEU A 742 -93.49 -141.90 -36.52
CA LEU A 742 -92.53 -143.01 -36.66
C LEU A 742 -92.63 -144.04 -35.52
N LYS A 743 -92.92 -143.61 -34.28
CA LYS A 743 -93.18 -144.52 -33.15
C LYS A 743 -94.49 -145.29 -33.35
N GLU A 744 -95.55 -144.62 -33.80
CA GLU A 744 -96.83 -145.25 -34.12
C GLU A 744 -96.69 -146.26 -35.26
N ASN A 745 -95.97 -145.93 -36.34
CA ASN A 745 -95.67 -146.89 -37.41
C ASN A 745 -94.91 -148.12 -36.91
N ARG A 746 -93.94 -147.96 -35.99
CA ARG A 746 -93.23 -149.08 -35.37
C ARG A 746 -94.17 -149.95 -34.52
N ALA A 747 -94.99 -149.35 -33.67
CA ALA A 747 -95.96 -150.07 -32.85
C ALA A 747 -97.01 -150.83 -33.70
N LEU A 748 -97.45 -150.25 -34.83
CA LEU A 748 -98.33 -150.91 -35.79
C LEU A 748 -97.65 -152.08 -36.49
N LEU A 749 -96.36 -151.94 -36.86
CA LEU A 749 -95.55 -153.04 -37.40
C LEU A 749 -95.37 -154.16 -36.37
N GLU A 750 -95.05 -153.83 -35.12
CA GLU A 750 -94.95 -154.78 -34.00
C GLU A 750 -96.26 -155.55 -33.81
N GLN A 751 -97.41 -154.87 -33.70
CA GLN A 751 -98.72 -155.52 -33.64
C GLN A 751 -99.01 -156.40 -34.88
N SER A 752 -98.55 -156.02 -36.06
CA SER A 752 -98.75 -156.83 -37.28
C SER A 752 -97.93 -158.13 -37.24
N LEU A 753 -96.71 -158.07 -36.69
CA LEU A 753 -95.85 -159.24 -36.49
C LEU A 753 -96.44 -160.15 -35.40
N GLU A 754 -96.90 -159.59 -34.28
CA GLU A 754 -97.55 -160.35 -33.21
C GLU A 754 -98.82 -161.09 -33.70
N ARG A 755 -99.70 -160.41 -34.46
CA ARG A 755 -100.88 -161.06 -35.08
C ARG A 755 -100.49 -162.19 -36.03
N ARG A 756 -99.44 -161.99 -36.84
CA ARG A 756 -98.93 -163.01 -37.76
C ARG A 756 -98.37 -164.22 -36.99
N ASP A 757 -97.64 -163.98 -35.90
CA ASP A 757 -97.04 -165.05 -35.10
C ASP A 757 -98.10 -165.81 -34.28
N GLN A 758 -99.18 -165.14 -33.85
CA GLN A 758 -100.40 -165.76 -33.32
C GLN A 758 -101.12 -166.64 -34.37
N HIS A 759 -101.17 -166.24 -35.64
CA HIS A 759 -101.69 -167.09 -36.71
C HIS A 759 -100.78 -168.31 -36.98
N TYR A 760 -99.45 -168.15 -36.91
CA TYR A 760 -98.52 -169.28 -37.05
C TYR A 760 -98.64 -170.29 -35.91
N SER A 761 -98.85 -169.86 -34.66
CA SER A 761 -99.07 -170.78 -33.54
C SER A 761 -100.39 -171.56 -33.70
N GLN A 762 -101.49 -170.88 -34.04
CA GLN A 762 -102.78 -171.51 -34.37
C GLN A 762 -102.65 -172.53 -35.51
N GLN A 763 -101.92 -172.19 -36.59
CA GLN A 763 -101.68 -173.11 -37.70
C GLN A 763 -100.89 -174.35 -37.27
N ARG A 764 -99.92 -174.20 -36.36
CA ARG A 764 -99.16 -175.33 -35.80
C ARG A 764 -100.07 -176.24 -34.96
N GLU A 765 -100.94 -175.70 -34.11
CA GLU A 765 -101.91 -176.48 -33.36
C GLU A 765 -102.89 -177.26 -34.27
N TYR A 766 -103.33 -176.67 -35.38
CA TYR A 766 -104.15 -177.39 -36.36
C TYR A 766 -103.39 -178.52 -37.07
N GLN A 767 -102.08 -178.34 -37.34
CA GLN A 767 -101.23 -179.41 -37.88
C GLN A 767 -101.03 -180.56 -36.89
N GLU A 768 -100.87 -180.26 -35.59
CA GLU A 768 -100.77 -181.24 -34.52
C GLU A 768 -102.07 -182.07 -34.42
N LYS A 769 -103.24 -181.42 -34.36
CA LYS A 769 -104.57 -182.07 -34.39
C LYS A 769 -104.78 -182.94 -35.64
N LEU A 770 -104.32 -182.49 -36.81
CA LEU A 770 -104.32 -183.29 -38.05
C LEU A 770 -103.38 -184.51 -37.98
N SER A 771 -102.27 -184.43 -37.23
CA SER A 771 -101.35 -185.55 -37.04
C SER A 771 -101.93 -186.62 -36.12
N GLU A 772 -102.71 -186.23 -35.12
CA GLU A 772 -103.45 -187.12 -34.21
C GLU A 772 -104.54 -187.89 -34.97
N LEU A 773 -105.39 -187.19 -35.73
CA LEU A 773 -106.40 -187.81 -36.60
C LEU A 773 -105.79 -188.79 -37.62
N ARG A 774 -104.58 -188.52 -38.13
CA ARG A 774 -103.85 -189.47 -38.98
C ARG A 774 -103.43 -190.73 -38.22
N ARG A 775 -102.96 -190.62 -36.96
CA ARG A 775 -102.64 -191.79 -36.12
C ARG A 775 -103.89 -192.62 -35.78
N GLU A 776 -105.05 -191.98 -35.59
CA GLU A 776 -106.32 -192.67 -35.34
C GLU A 776 -106.82 -193.39 -36.59
N LYS A 777 -106.78 -192.73 -37.76
CA LYS A 777 -107.06 -193.36 -39.06
C LYS A 777 -106.14 -194.57 -39.30
N GLN A 778 -104.86 -194.47 -38.99
CA GLN A 778 -103.90 -195.58 -39.14
C GLN A 778 -104.32 -196.82 -38.33
N LYS A 779 -104.71 -196.62 -37.06
CA LYS A 779 -105.19 -197.70 -36.16
C LYS A 779 -106.48 -198.38 -36.65
N LEU A 780 -107.33 -197.66 -37.39
CA LEU A 780 -108.55 -198.23 -38.00
C LEU A 780 -108.23 -199.06 -39.26
N VAL A 781 -107.28 -198.61 -40.09
CA VAL A 781 -106.85 -199.34 -41.29
C VAL A 781 -106.24 -200.69 -40.92
N GLU A 782 -105.39 -200.75 -39.89
CA GLU A 782 -104.78 -202.00 -39.43
C GLU A 782 -105.84 -203.05 -39.03
N LYS A 783 -106.87 -202.66 -38.27
CA LYS A 783 -107.96 -203.55 -37.86
C LYS A 783 -108.79 -204.11 -39.04
N ILE A 784 -108.94 -203.35 -40.11
CA ILE A 784 -109.67 -203.79 -41.31
C ILE A 784 -108.83 -204.78 -42.13
N MET A 785 -107.50 -204.64 -42.13
CA MET A 785 -106.59 -205.53 -42.84
C MET A 785 -106.50 -206.94 -42.22
N ASP A 786 -106.75 -207.08 -40.91
CA ASP A 786 -106.67 -208.38 -40.23
C ASP A 786 -107.82 -209.34 -40.59
N GLN A 787 -109.00 -208.82 -40.99
CA GLN A 787 -110.17 -209.66 -41.31
C GLN A 787 -110.08 -210.38 -42.67
N TYR A 788 -109.17 -209.97 -43.56
CA TYR A 788 -109.13 -210.44 -44.96
C TYR A 788 -107.96 -211.39 -45.30
N ARG A 789 -107.29 -212.00 -44.30
CA ARG A 789 -106.02 -212.75 -44.52
C ARG A 789 -106.07 -214.29 -44.40
N VAL A 790 -107.24 -214.93 -44.29
CA VAL A 790 -107.35 -216.38 -44.02
C VAL A 790 -107.50 -217.28 -45.26
N LEU A 791 -107.83 -216.76 -46.46
CA LEU A 791 -107.84 -217.49 -47.73
C LEU A 791 -107.38 -216.54 -48.85
N GLU A 792 -106.13 -216.50 -49.32
CA GLU A 792 -105.16 -217.59 -49.50
C GLU A 792 -103.71 -217.10 -49.25
N PRO A 793 -102.84 -217.87 -48.56
CA PRO A 793 -101.54 -217.32 -48.10
C PRO A 793 -100.40 -217.25 -49.14
N SER A 794 -99.72 -216.11 -49.09
CA SER A 794 -98.27 -215.99 -48.87
C SER A 794 -97.33 -215.59 -50.03
N MET A 795 -96.13 -215.14 -49.60
CA MET A 795 -94.91 -214.80 -50.34
C MET A 795 -94.96 -213.48 -51.13
N GLN A 796 -94.43 -212.33 -50.66
CA GLN A 796 -93.41 -212.09 -49.60
C GLN A 796 -92.05 -212.77 -49.86
N PRO A 797 -90.92 -212.20 -49.37
CA PRO A 797 -90.43 -210.84 -49.48
C PRO A 797 -89.08 -210.81 -50.28
N PRO A 798 -88.37 -209.69 -50.39
CA PRO A 798 -87.43 -209.32 -49.32
C PRO A 798 -87.54 -207.83 -48.94
N ALA A 799 -86.96 -207.28 -47.88
CA ALA A 799 -86.37 -207.74 -46.61
C ALA A 799 -85.39 -206.61 -46.20
N THR A 800 -85.18 -206.40 -44.90
CA THR A 800 -84.05 -205.63 -44.34
C THR A 800 -83.99 -204.12 -44.63
N LYS A 801 -83.49 -203.24 -43.75
CA LYS A 801 -83.13 -203.28 -42.32
C LYS A 801 -83.48 -201.85 -41.79
N ALA A 802 -83.86 -201.63 -40.54
CA ALA A 802 -82.96 -201.63 -39.38
C ALA A 802 -81.71 -200.73 -39.61
N LYS A 803 -81.20 -199.97 -38.66
CA LYS A 803 -81.40 -199.89 -37.21
C LYS A 803 -80.46 -198.78 -36.71
N LYS A 804 -80.68 -198.30 -35.47
CA LYS A 804 -79.61 -197.89 -34.54
C LYS A 804 -78.82 -196.60 -34.90
N SER A 805 -78.29 -195.86 -33.94
CA SER A 805 -78.55 -195.77 -32.49
C SER A 805 -77.80 -194.56 -31.95
N ASN A 806 -78.02 -194.25 -30.67
CA ASN A 806 -76.97 -193.81 -29.74
C ASN A 806 -76.41 -192.38 -29.95
N TRP A 807 -75.93 -191.62 -28.97
CA TRP A 807 -75.90 -191.61 -27.50
C TRP A 807 -74.74 -190.64 -27.12
N ILE A 808 -74.73 -190.11 -25.89
CA ILE A 808 -73.54 -189.62 -25.14
C ILE A 808 -72.47 -188.80 -25.90
N ALA A 809 -72.53 -187.48 -25.74
CA ALA A 809 -71.51 -186.63 -25.09
C ALA A 809 -72.04 -185.18 -25.10
N ASP A 810 -72.43 -184.50 -24.02
CA ASP A 810 -71.94 -184.43 -22.63
C ASP A 810 -70.52 -183.85 -22.48
N ARG A 811 -70.42 -182.58 -22.03
CA ARG A 811 -69.61 -182.28 -20.84
C ARG A 811 -69.95 -180.97 -20.11
N MET A 812 -70.57 -181.14 -18.94
CA MET A 812 -70.25 -180.53 -17.62
C MET A 812 -69.61 -179.11 -17.53
N LYS A 813 -70.18 -178.23 -16.68
CA LYS A 813 -69.67 -177.95 -15.30
C LYS A 813 -70.36 -176.77 -14.57
N LYS A 814 -70.82 -177.05 -13.33
CA LYS A 814 -70.79 -176.25 -12.07
C LYS A 814 -71.36 -174.80 -12.08
N LEU A 815 -72.29 -174.36 -11.21
CA LEU A 815 -72.44 -174.48 -9.74
C LEU A 815 -71.39 -173.65 -8.94
N ILE A 816 -71.87 -172.83 -7.98
CA ILE A 816 -71.10 -171.91 -7.07
C ILE A 816 -70.70 -170.59 -7.79
N LYS A 817 -71.02 -169.35 -7.36
CA LYS A 817 -71.40 -168.76 -6.04
C LYS A 817 -72.40 -167.56 -6.16
N PRO A 818 -73.03 -167.07 -5.05
CA PRO A 818 -74.16 -166.12 -5.06
C PRO A 818 -73.93 -164.79 -4.29
N ARG A 819 -75.03 -164.02 -4.06
CA ARG A 819 -75.26 -162.97 -3.00
C ARG A 819 -74.68 -161.57 -3.29
N GLY A 820 -75.33 -160.44 -2.98
CA GLY A 820 -76.68 -160.12 -2.44
C GLY A 820 -77.04 -158.64 -2.76
N GLY A 821 -78.31 -158.21 -2.83
CA GLY A 821 -79.11 -157.61 -1.73
C GLY A 821 -79.23 -156.07 -1.89
N GLY A 822 -80.33 -155.36 -1.59
CA GLY A 822 -81.71 -155.72 -1.25
C GLY A 822 -82.54 -154.48 -0.79
N ARG A 823 -83.90 -154.58 -0.77
CA ARG A 823 -84.92 -153.71 -0.07
C ARG A 823 -84.90 -152.19 -0.34
N GLU A 824 -85.95 -151.37 -0.22
CA GLU A 824 -87.43 -151.40 -0.01
C GLU A 824 -87.94 -150.01 -0.51
N GLY A 825 -89.21 -149.67 -0.77
CA GLY A 825 -90.47 -150.37 -0.55
C GLY A 825 -91.52 -149.54 0.22
N ARG A 826 -92.10 -148.46 -0.37
CA ARG A 826 -93.46 -147.94 -0.06
C ARG A 826 -93.91 -146.79 -0.98
N ALA A 827 -95.23 -146.56 -1.05
CA ALA A 827 -95.91 -145.56 -1.87
C ALA A 827 -97.09 -144.93 -1.09
N LEU A 828 -97.56 -143.73 -1.49
CA LEU A 828 -98.97 -143.27 -1.60
C LEU A 828 -99.13 -141.72 -1.62
N PHE A 829 -100.04 -141.20 -2.46
CA PHE A 829 -101.07 -140.13 -2.26
C PHE A 829 -100.74 -138.86 -1.39
N THR A 830 -101.16 -137.60 -1.64
CA THR A 830 -102.20 -137.00 -2.52
C THR A 830 -102.01 -135.46 -2.71
N ALA A 831 -102.58 -134.90 -3.79
CA ALA A 831 -103.13 -133.55 -4.05
C ALA A 831 -102.78 -132.26 -3.24
N ALA A 832 -102.61 -131.18 -4.03
CA ALA A 832 -103.08 -129.79 -3.87
C ALA A 832 -102.49 -128.84 -2.81
N GLY A 833 -102.03 -127.65 -3.28
CA GLY A 833 -102.21 -126.39 -2.54
C GLY A 833 -101.05 -125.40 -2.49
N SER A 834 -101.25 -124.25 -3.15
CA SER A 834 -100.77 -122.91 -2.77
C SER A 834 -99.26 -122.55 -2.82
N VAL A 835 -99.02 -121.25 -2.70
CA VAL A 835 -97.81 -120.49 -3.07
C VAL A 835 -96.97 -120.00 -1.88
N GLU A 836 -95.73 -119.60 -2.21
CA GLU A 836 -94.76 -118.78 -1.46
C GLU A 836 -93.89 -119.43 -0.36
N ASN A 837 -92.64 -119.70 -0.76
CA ASN A 837 -91.37 -119.28 -0.15
C ASN A 837 -91.18 -119.36 1.39
N LEU A 838 -90.11 -120.04 1.82
CA LEU A 838 -88.84 -119.36 2.18
C LEU A 838 -87.67 -120.35 2.39
N ALA A 839 -86.48 -119.80 2.59
CA ALA A 839 -85.20 -120.50 2.62
C ALA A 839 -84.72 -120.85 4.04
N ASP A 840 -83.72 -121.72 4.11
CA ASP A 840 -82.69 -121.82 5.16
C ASP A 840 -81.41 -122.34 4.46
N SER A 841 -80.18 -121.98 4.83
CA SER A 841 -79.69 -121.98 6.22
C SER A 841 -79.26 -120.62 6.79
N THR A 842 -79.48 -120.54 8.09
CA THR A 842 -79.25 -119.44 9.02
C THR A 842 -77.94 -119.62 9.82
N GLU A 843 -77.39 -118.51 10.32
CA GLU A 843 -76.77 -118.46 11.65
C GLU A 843 -77.06 -117.07 12.27
N LEU A 844 -77.24 -117.02 13.59
CA LEU A 844 -77.98 -115.98 14.35
C LEU A 844 -77.02 -114.83 14.84
N THR A 845 -77.44 -113.66 15.37
CA THR A 845 -78.56 -113.31 16.29
C THR A 845 -78.94 -111.80 16.29
N ALA A 846 -80.24 -111.47 16.48
CA ALA A 846 -80.88 -110.40 17.30
C ALA A 846 -80.34 -108.92 17.33
N ASP A 847 -81.12 -107.83 17.47
CA ASP A 847 -82.57 -107.51 17.61
C ASP A 847 -82.81 -106.03 17.13
N THR A 848 -83.80 -105.68 16.28
CA THR A 848 -85.22 -105.28 16.54
C THR A 848 -85.38 -103.88 17.25
N HIS A 849 -85.98 -102.79 16.70
CA HIS A 849 -87.43 -102.56 16.44
C HIS A 849 -87.83 -101.25 15.65
N THR A 850 -88.89 -101.35 14.81
CA THR A 850 -90.01 -100.36 14.51
C THR A 850 -89.89 -99.15 13.53
N PRO A 851 -91.00 -98.68 12.87
CA PRO A 851 -90.97 -98.27 11.42
C PRO A 851 -91.77 -96.98 10.95
N HIS A 852 -91.79 -96.76 9.61
CA HIS A 852 -92.77 -95.98 8.77
C HIS A 852 -92.57 -94.42 8.65
N PRO A 853 -93.09 -93.69 7.61
CA PRO A 853 -92.75 -93.73 6.17
C PRO A 853 -92.50 -92.33 5.51
N ASP A 854 -92.31 -92.34 4.17
CA ASP A 854 -92.62 -91.31 3.15
C ASP A 854 -91.80 -89.99 2.96
N PRO A 855 -91.82 -89.38 1.74
CA PRO A 855 -90.84 -88.37 1.28
C PRO A 855 -91.46 -87.02 0.85
N LEU A 856 -90.62 -86.06 0.39
CA LEU A 856 -90.78 -85.15 -0.79
C LEU A 856 -90.11 -83.75 -0.65
N SER A 857 -89.38 -83.37 -1.71
CA SER A 857 -89.31 -82.05 -2.37
C SER A 857 -88.83 -80.74 -1.66
N ALA A 858 -88.07 -79.95 -2.44
CA ALA A 858 -87.70 -78.54 -2.22
C ALA A 858 -88.81 -77.58 -2.76
N PRO A 859 -88.60 -76.25 -3.04
CA PRO A 859 -87.60 -75.24 -2.60
C PRO A 859 -88.31 -73.96 -2.04
N VAL A 860 -87.68 -72.76 -2.10
CA VAL A 860 -88.25 -71.38 -2.36
C VAL A 860 -87.55 -70.24 -1.58
N SER A 861 -87.39 -69.08 -2.24
CA SER A 861 -86.87 -67.80 -1.67
C SER A 861 -87.94 -66.68 -1.67
N PRO A 862 -87.80 -65.66 -0.78
CA PRO A 862 -88.04 -64.24 -1.14
C PRO A 862 -87.06 -63.24 -0.42
N SER A 863 -86.91 -61.95 -0.75
CA SER A 863 -87.18 -61.19 -1.99
C SER A 863 -86.62 -59.74 -1.96
N LEU A 864 -85.96 -59.28 -3.04
CA LEU A 864 -86.02 -57.94 -3.67
C LEU A 864 -85.69 -56.62 -2.91
N LEU A 865 -84.78 -55.81 -3.49
CA LEU A 865 -84.96 -54.37 -3.70
C LEU A 865 -84.04 -53.78 -4.82
N ARG A 866 -84.69 -53.15 -5.82
CA ARG A 866 -84.31 -52.08 -6.80
C ARG A 866 -82.90 -51.42 -6.71
N LYS A 867 -82.28 -50.84 -7.76
CA LYS A 867 -82.59 -50.63 -9.20
C LYS A 867 -81.32 -50.15 -9.96
N ASP A 868 -81.24 -50.47 -11.25
CA ASP A 868 -80.38 -49.90 -12.31
C ASP A 868 -80.92 -48.55 -12.89
N PRO A 869 -80.33 -47.87 -13.91
CA PRO A 869 -78.92 -47.77 -14.41
C PRO A 869 -78.53 -46.32 -14.90
N SER A 870 -77.61 -46.21 -15.88
CA SER A 870 -77.43 -45.16 -16.95
C SER A 870 -76.49 -43.95 -16.69
N GLN A 871 -75.97 -43.21 -17.71
CA GLN A 871 -75.35 -43.49 -19.04
C GLN A 871 -74.82 -42.12 -19.61
N THR A 872 -73.94 -42.11 -20.63
CA THR A 872 -73.60 -40.95 -21.55
C THR A 872 -72.92 -39.71 -20.94
N GLU A 873 -71.66 -39.39 -21.27
CA GLU A 873 -71.14 -38.60 -22.44
C GLU A 873 -70.95 -37.08 -22.12
N PRO A 874 -70.14 -36.29 -22.87
CA PRO A 874 -69.26 -35.25 -22.29
C PRO A 874 -69.68 -33.78 -22.57
N ASP A 875 -69.03 -32.81 -21.91
CA ASP A 875 -68.18 -31.81 -22.61
C ASP A 875 -67.46 -30.78 -21.71
N ILE A 876 -66.26 -30.41 -22.17
CA ILE A 876 -65.54 -29.11 -22.13
C ILE A 876 -65.96 -28.06 -21.07
N SER A 877 -65.03 -27.70 -20.16
CA SER A 877 -64.52 -26.31 -19.96
C SER A 877 -63.49 -26.18 -18.81
N ALA A 878 -62.38 -25.50 -19.08
CA ALA A 878 -61.53 -24.84 -18.06
C ALA A 878 -61.97 -23.36 -17.90
N PRO A 879 -61.37 -22.48 -17.05
CA PRO A 879 -60.29 -22.68 -16.08
C PRO A 879 -60.59 -22.12 -14.67
N GLY A 880 -59.66 -22.27 -13.70
CA GLY A 880 -59.72 -21.49 -12.44
C GLY A 880 -58.96 -22.04 -11.23
N THR A 881 -57.71 -21.58 -11.03
CA THR A 881 -57.06 -21.48 -9.70
C THR A 881 -57.64 -20.30 -8.91
N PRO A 882 -57.44 -20.13 -7.56
CA PRO A 882 -56.32 -20.62 -6.75
C PRO A 882 -56.68 -21.12 -5.31
N ALA A 883 -55.66 -21.23 -4.45
CA ALA A 883 -55.67 -21.15 -2.95
C ALA A 883 -55.26 -22.41 -2.13
N MET A 884 -53.94 -22.53 -1.91
CA MET A 884 -53.31 -22.54 -0.57
C MET A 884 -54.15 -22.96 0.67
N ARG A 885 -53.89 -24.15 1.26
CA ARG A 885 -53.13 -24.32 2.53
C ARG A 885 -53.11 -25.76 3.09
N SER A 886 -52.03 -26.03 3.82
CA SER A 886 -51.69 -27.07 4.81
C SER A 886 -52.76 -28.08 5.30
N GLY A 887 -52.37 -29.34 5.47
CA GLY A 887 -53.21 -30.30 6.23
C GLY A 887 -52.73 -31.76 6.38
N SER A 888 -51.56 -31.99 6.99
CA SER A 888 -51.24 -33.16 7.85
C SER A 888 -52.06 -34.49 7.75
N GLY A 889 -51.44 -35.54 7.19
CA GLY A 889 -51.29 -36.87 7.83
C GLY A 889 -52.47 -37.87 7.82
N GLY A 890 -52.25 -39.10 7.29
CA GLY A 890 -53.35 -40.07 7.07
C GLY A 890 -53.12 -41.61 7.08
N ARG A 891 -51.89 -42.13 7.25
CA ARG A 891 -51.61 -43.47 7.85
C ARG A 891 -52.18 -44.77 7.20
N ARG A 892 -51.30 -45.62 6.63
CA ARG A 892 -51.04 -47.09 6.94
C ARG A 892 -50.48 -47.85 5.71
N LYS A 893 -49.28 -48.47 5.83
CA LYS A 893 -48.97 -49.93 5.99
C LYS A 893 -49.37 -50.78 4.76
N LEU A 894 -48.57 -51.69 4.18
CA LEU A 894 -47.36 -52.46 4.58
C LEU A 894 -46.37 -52.49 3.38
N GLY A 895 -45.10 -52.91 3.41
CA GLY A 895 -44.21 -53.49 4.42
C GLY A 895 -43.03 -54.25 3.74
N SER A 896 -41.99 -54.63 4.49
CA SER A 896 -40.78 -55.37 4.02
C SER A 896 -39.82 -54.65 3.05
N ARG A 897 -38.48 -54.85 3.11
CA ARG A 897 -37.57 -55.31 4.18
C ARG A 897 -36.13 -55.02 3.70
N HIS A 898 -35.33 -54.27 4.49
CA HIS A 898 -33.85 -54.14 4.40
C HIS A 898 -33.26 -53.57 3.08
N GLY A 899 -32.23 -52.70 3.07
CA GLY A 899 -31.59 -51.99 4.17
C GLY A 899 -30.09 -51.77 3.95
N TRP A 900 -29.68 -50.50 3.87
CA TRP A 900 -28.32 -49.94 4.11
C TRP A 900 -27.15 -50.47 3.23
N GLY A 901 -26.17 -49.65 2.83
CA GLY A 901 -25.88 -48.27 3.24
C GLY A 901 -24.96 -47.52 2.25
N ILE A 902 -24.50 -46.35 2.70
CA ILE A 902 -23.97 -45.24 1.89
C ILE A 902 -22.44 -45.09 2.06
N GLY A 903 -21.75 -44.65 1.00
CA GLY A 903 -20.39 -44.08 1.03
C GLY A 903 -19.96 -43.69 -0.41
N LEU A 904 -19.84 -42.42 -0.79
CA LEU A 904 -18.72 -41.48 -0.47
C LEU A 904 -17.37 -42.06 -0.98
N THR A 905 -16.55 -41.38 -1.80
CA THR A 905 -16.53 -40.00 -2.32
C THR A 905 -15.66 -39.94 -3.58
N ARG A 906 -16.01 -39.13 -4.59
CA ARG A 906 -15.10 -38.77 -5.70
C ARG A 906 -14.92 -37.27 -5.76
N GLY A 907 -13.88 -36.76 -5.10
CA GLY A 907 -13.44 -35.37 -5.19
C GLY A 907 -12.09 -35.31 -5.90
N GLY A 908 -12.03 -34.63 -7.06
CA GLY A 908 -10.81 -34.49 -7.83
C GLY A 908 -10.88 -33.35 -8.83
N SER A 909 -10.08 -32.31 -8.57
CA SER A 909 -9.59 -31.26 -9.48
C SER A 909 -10.56 -30.55 -10.45
N GLY A 910 -10.77 -29.27 -10.20
CA GLY A 910 -10.14 -28.20 -10.99
C GLY A 910 -10.27 -28.13 -12.52
N VAL A 911 -10.85 -26.99 -12.96
CA VAL A 911 -10.45 -26.17 -14.13
C VAL A 911 -10.95 -26.56 -15.54
N SER A 912 -12.09 -25.97 -15.90
CA SER A 912 -12.35 -25.07 -17.04
C SER A 912 -11.87 -25.34 -18.48
N GLN A 913 -12.86 -25.32 -19.40
CA GLN A 913 -12.88 -24.63 -20.74
C GLN A 913 -11.89 -25.12 -21.85
N SER A 914 -12.20 -25.15 -23.16
CA SER A 914 -13.30 -24.58 -23.99
C SER A 914 -13.48 -25.31 -25.37
N PHE A 915 -14.47 -24.86 -26.16
CA PHE A 915 -14.84 -25.20 -27.56
C PHE A 915 -13.70 -25.00 -28.60
N SER A 916 -13.66 -25.46 -29.87
CA SER A 916 -14.41 -26.34 -30.82
C SER A 916 -13.59 -26.41 -32.16
N PRO A 917 -14.13 -26.72 -33.37
CA PRO A 917 -14.66 -27.99 -33.91
C PRO A 917 -13.88 -28.50 -35.15
N GLY A 918 -14.07 -29.75 -35.62
CA GLY A 918 -13.46 -30.22 -36.88
C GLY A 918 -13.80 -31.66 -37.31
N ASP A 919 -14.10 -31.83 -38.59
CA ASP A 919 -14.86 -32.90 -39.26
C ASP A 919 -14.12 -34.24 -39.57
N HIS A 920 -14.90 -35.22 -40.06
CA HIS A 920 -14.54 -36.44 -40.84
C HIS A 920 -14.15 -37.77 -40.14
N LYS A 921 -14.95 -38.81 -40.45
CA LYS A 921 -14.74 -40.28 -40.27
C LYS A 921 -13.96 -40.84 -41.51
N PRO A 922 -13.55 -42.14 -41.65
CA PRO A 922 -13.96 -43.36 -40.92
C PRO A 922 -12.76 -44.38 -40.65
N PRO A 923 -12.87 -45.74 -40.64
CA PRO A 923 -12.35 -46.55 -39.51
C PRO A 923 -11.40 -47.73 -39.92
N PRO A 924 -11.52 -48.99 -39.45
CA PRO A 924 -10.69 -49.55 -38.36
C PRO A 924 -9.93 -50.86 -38.68
N ARG A 925 -8.97 -51.26 -37.83
CA ARG A 925 -8.51 -52.66 -37.54
C ARG A 925 -7.62 -52.65 -36.28
N LEU A 926 -7.86 -53.48 -35.25
CA LEU A 926 -7.45 -54.88 -35.10
C LEU A 926 -5.90 -55.06 -35.11
N ARG A 927 -5.25 -55.83 -34.22
CA ARG A 927 -5.73 -56.75 -33.16
C ARG A 927 -4.53 -57.32 -32.36
N LEU A 928 -4.67 -57.43 -31.03
CA LEU A 928 -4.02 -58.36 -30.06
C LEU A 928 -2.48 -58.49 -29.94
N GLN A 929 -2.07 -58.47 -28.66
CA GLN A 929 -1.18 -59.43 -27.95
C GLN A 929 0.36 -59.34 -28.16
N SER A 930 1.18 -59.58 -27.14
CA SER A 930 0.91 -59.75 -25.70
C SER A 930 2.15 -59.53 -24.82
N SER A 931 1.88 -59.35 -23.52
CA SER A 931 2.63 -59.93 -22.37
C SER A 931 4.07 -59.50 -22.07
N GLN A 932 4.30 -59.27 -20.77
CA GLN A 932 5.58 -59.43 -20.03
C GLN A 932 6.69 -58.39 -20.30
N THR A 933 7.45 -57.91 -19.31
CA THR A 933 7.27 -57.79 -17.85
C THR A 933 8.31 -56.77 -17.34
N SER A 934 8.11 -56.25 -16.13
CA SER A 934 9.15 -55.82 -15.17
C SER A 934 10.18 -54.73 -15.56
N SER A 935 10.20 -53.71 -14.68
CA SER A 935 11.38 -53.16 -14.00
C SER A 935 12.04 -51.85 -14.49
N THR A 936 12.05 -50.88 -13.57
CA THR A 936 13.30 -50.28 -13.04
C THR A 936 14.01 -49.16 -13.85
N VAL A 937 13.81 -47.92 -13.37
CA VAL A 937 14.86 -46.99 -12.85
C VAL A 937 15.35 -45.75 -13.66
N LEU A 938 15.24 -44.60 -12.96
CA LEU A 938 16.10 -43.40 -12.86
C LEU A 938 16.14 -42.26 -13.91
N TRP A 939 16.10 -41.04 -13.32
CA TRP A 939 16.46 -39.70 -13.82
C TRP A 939 15.74 -39.23 -15.11
N GLU A 940 15.53 -37.94 -15.40
CA GLU A 940 16.08 -36.67 -14.93
C GLU A 940 14.95 -35.62 -15.11
N GLY A 941 14.64 -34.69 -14.20
CA GLY A 941 15.35 -33.41 -14.08
C GLY A 941 14.37 -32.21 -14.26
N GLU A 942 14.47 -31.24 -13.33
CA GLU A 942 14.19 -29.79 -13.52
C GLU A 942 12.75 -29.18 -13.55
N ARG A 943 12.44 -28.53 -12.39
CA ARG A 943 12.33 -27.04 -12.22
C ARG A 943 10.99 -26.32 -12.51
N GLY A 944 10.58 -25.45 -11.56
CA GLY A 944 9.51 -24.44 -11.72
C GLY A 944 8.53 -24.33 -10.53
N GLU A 945 8.99 -23.88 -9.37
CA GLU A 945 8.66 -22.55 -8.78
C GLU A 945 7.24 -22.32 -8.20
N LYS A 946 7.24 -22.14 -6.87
CA LYS A 946 6.52 -21.12 -6.09
C LYS A 946 5.01 -21.22 -5.80
N ASP A 947 4.69 -21.61 -4.54
CA ASP A 947 4.24 -20.76 -3.40
C ASP A 947 2.79 -20.21 -3.11
N ALA A 948 2.54 -19.97 -1.80
CA ALA A 948 1.69 -19.05 -0.98
C ALA A 948 0.16 -18.80 -1.20
N PRO A 949 -0.59 -18.26 -0.18
CA PRO A 949 -0.24 -17.97 1.24
C PRO A 949 -1.23 -18.39 2.38
N GLN A 950 -0.68 -18.44 3.61
CA GLN A 950 -1.18 -18.02 4.96
C GLN A 950 -2.68 -17.87 5.36
N ALA A 951 -3.01 -18.37 6.58
CA ALA A 951 -3.94 -17.83 7.61
C ALA A 951 -4.10 -18.87 8.76
N THR A 952 -4.16 -18.60 10.08
CA THR A 952 -4.05 -17.42 10.97
C THR A 952 -3.61 -17.88 12.38
N ASP A 953 -2.84 -17.04 13.10
CA ASP A 953 -2.51 -17.23 14.54
C ASP A 953 -3.56 -16.63 15.48
N SER A 954 -3.58 -17.09 16.75
CA SER A 954 -4.20 -16.35 17.85
C SER A 954 -3.49 -16.62 19.19
N THR A 955 -2.80 -15.63 19.76
CA THR A 955 -2.25 -15.73 21.12
C THR A 955 -2.41 -14.41 21.87
N LEU A 956 -2.95 -14.49 23.08
CA LEU A 956 -3.07 -13.41 24.06
C LEU A 956 -1.81 -13.34 24.93
N THR A 957 -1.32 -12.14 25.26
CA THR A 957 -0.77 -11.82 26.60
C THR A 957 -0.74 -10.31 26.81
N ASN A 958 -0.78 -9.88 28.07
CA ASN A 958 -1.09 -8.51 28.48
C ASN A 958 -0.15 -8.08 29.62
N LYS A 959 0.26 -6.80 29.63
CA LYS A 959 0.76 -5.99 30.78
C LYS A 959 1.99 -6.46 31.57
N GLU A 960 2.97 -5.57 31.66
CA GLU A 960 3.37 -4.92 32.93
C GLU A 960 3.90 -3.50 32.64
N ASN A 961 3.90 -2.60 33.64
CA ASN A 961 3.77 -1.15 33.42
C ASN A 961 4.46 -0.32 34.53
N ILE A 962 5.04 0.85 34.16
CA ILE A 962 5.22 2.06 35.02
C ILE A 962 6.32 1.87 36.14
N GLU A 963 7.16 2.83 36.54
CA GLU A 963 6.88 4.18 37.08
C GLU A 963 8.14 5.09 37.13
N LYS A 964 7.97 6.43 37.05
CA LYS A 964 8.96 7.41 37.55
C LYS A 964 8.36 8.82 37.74
N ASP A 965 8.65 9.39 38.91
CA ASP A 965 8.53 10.80 39.35
C ASP A 965 7.21 11.58 39.10
N GLU A 966 6.48 11.85 40.20
CA GLU A 966 5.86 13.16 40.45
C GLU A 966 6.12 13.62 41.90
N GLY A 967 6.10 14.95 42.10
CA GLY A 967 6.67 15.62 43.28
C GLY A 967 5.71 15.85 44.46
N LYS A 968 6.30 16.33 45.56
CA LYS A 968 5.61 16.68 46.81
C LYS A 968 5.03 18.10 46.76
N HIS A 969 3.85 18.30 47.33
CA HIS A 969 3.46 19.36 48.30
C HIS A 969 2.01 19.06 48.70
N GLU A 970 1.76 18.65 49.94
CA GLU A 970 1.34 19.50 51.08
C GLU A 970 -0.12 19.98 51.01
N GLU A 971 -0.97 19.39 51.86
CA GLU A 971 -1.99 20.13 52.62
C GLU A 971 -2.40 19.29 53.85
N GLU A 972 -2.14 19.78 55.06
CA GLU A 972 -2.61 19.21 56.33
C GLU A 972 -3.03 20.36 57.26
N LYS A 973 -4.29 20.33 57.75
CA LYS A 973 -4.98 21.35 58.58
C LYS A 973 -5.33 22.62 57.79
N VAL A 974 -6.54 23.19 57.91
CA VAL A 974 -7.36 23.39 59.13
C VAL A 974 -8.86 23.17 58.87
N GLU A 975 -9.57 22.71 59.93
CA GLU A 975 -11.03 22.51 60.10
C GLU A 975 -11.72 21.33 59.37
#